data_AF-A0A3L6JG10-F1
#
_entry.id   AF-A0A3L6JG10-F1
#
_cell.length_a   1.000
_cell.length_b   1.000
_cell.length_c   1.000
_cell.angle_alpha   90.00
_cell.angle_beta   90.00
_cell.angle_gamma   90.00
#
_symmetry.space_group_name_H-M   'P 1'
#
loop_
_entity.id
_entity.type
_entity.pdbx_description
1 polymer ?
#
loop_
_entity_poly.entity_id
_entity_poly.type
_entity_poly.pdbx_seq_one_letter_code
_entity_poly.pdbx_strand_id
1 'polypeptide(L)'
;MSKRLQSGRRRPVIDRLHDARERRALEDDLQLLRKLVLVPYALECQTLVLDEPLYESTVGLNPLPSSAYGEDRIDSALGMSLATESITGWDRPLAAKGSTLRMQIDSLLPDNLPNRPSIIYALCRVVTDDIPSKTRWQLYNPGLDSFAAAVLAIHHVGKEIARRPAWLEVLWRTSILRLKVGVLRDLLAALRAAPTAGRMRKRLRKVGHRLMKMLPQDPLGSTIIDTWLAMIPGDMSGRLPNDIIDRLRDGETKGKQKRSGISEELELLQSSSVIWPVMTLRADGSIAGDSEGILSEVRQQLNALEYKPVRDICAYLAERPMPGCPTGADVMNATGLTKSASYHASAFLQMVITEDYVPSFGSMGLQYRYVMMSQERGVDRPLAIADKCFLRREHAAKTTTKNLAHAGFRVAVGQVEPVGSQGPSERDLPENSFTVSVQSQFVSVRLDLYDVGKSVWREPWNERRPAPRSTILHLTGSEPPVLGPPSVPMQREVDALSILWSFKGTRPTRRWLFERMGFPAGTAEHIIPSLFKKRLVRLMYYPALEYCSLPEGIFACSTGMSARDLLSYTRWAVGVFPYCRILTNKSAGDVVAIARVPRLRSTLASEVIRDRLEETGCEFMVSVIQSYKSYYMTVLNRLYNPVSRDWLDPWS
;
A
#
# COMPACT_ATOMS: atom_id res chain seq x y z
N MET A 1 31.17 35.48 25.43
CA MET A 1 30.32 35.46 24.22
C MET A 1 29.39 34.26 24.27
N SER A 2 28.13 34.48 24.65
CA SER A 2 27.08 33.46 24.75
C SER A 2 26.39 33.29 23.39
N LYS A 3 26.53 32.12 22.77
CA LYS A 3 25.75 31.75 21.58
C LYS A 3 24.34 31.36 22.02
N ARG A 4 23.40 32.30 21.91
CA ARG A 4 21.96 32.00 21.91
C ARG A 4 21.67 31.07 20.72
N LEU A 5 21.52 29.78 20.98
CA LEU A 5 20.75 28.89 20.12
C LEU A 5 19.31 29.43 20.12
N GLN A 6 18.95 30.18 19.07
CA GLN A 6 17.56 30.50 18.80
C GLN A 6 16.84 29.17 18.55
N SER A 7 16.16 28.65 19.58
CA SER A 7 15.15 27.61 19.42
C SER A 7 14.00 28.21 18.62
N GLY A 8 14.12 28.17 17.29
CA GLY A 8 13.02 28.50 16.41
C GLY A 8 11.85 27.59 16.78
N ARG A 9 10.84 28.15 17.46
CA ARG A 9 9.59 27.43 17.76
C ARG A 9 9.03 26.94 16.44
N ARG A 10 9.19 25.64 16.17
CA ARG A 10 8.61 25.03 14.97
C ARG A 10 7.10 25.19 15.07
N ARG A 11 6.51 25.87 14.08
CA ARG A 11 5.05 25.98 13.96
C ARG A 11 4.43 24.58 13.97
N PRO A 12 3.36 24.34 14.75
CA PRO A 12 2.54 23.13 14.69
C PRO A 12 2.23 22.70 13.25
N VAL A 13 2.17 21.39 13.00
CA VAL A 13 1.82 20.89 11.66
C VAL A 13 0.40 21.26 11.27
N ILE A 14 -0.52 21.40 12.23
CA ILE A 14 -1.86 21.94 11.97
C ILE A 14 -1.82 23.35 11.37
N ASP A 15 -0.89 24.21 11.82
CA ASP A 15 -0.70 25.54 11.22
C ASP A 15 -0.15 25.42 9.79
N ARG A 16 0.68 24.43 9.50
CA ARG A 16 1.13 24.16 8.12
C ARG A 16 0.01 23.61 7.23
N LEU A 17 -0.94 22.86 7.78
CA LEU A 17 -2.15 22.46 7.05
C LEU A 17 -3.00 23.68 6.72
N HIS A 18 -3.08 24.65 7.64
CA HIS A 18 -3.69 25.95 7.35
C HIS A 18 -2.89 26.73 6.29
N ASP A 19 -1.55 26.76 6.34
CA ASP A 19 -0.73 27.38 5.28
C ASP A 19 -0.90 26.67 3.92
N ALA A 20 -1.12 25.35 3.89
CA ALA A 20 -1.38 24.60 2.66
C ALA A 20 -2.70 25.04 1.98
N ARG A 21 -3.67 25.55 2.74
CA ARG A 21 -4.87 26.22 2.20
C ARG A 21 -4.49 27.48 1.43
N GLU A 22 -3.60 28.30 1.96
CA GLU A 22 -3.14 29.55 1.31
C GLU A 22 -2.27 29.27 0.08
N ARG A 23 -1.40 28.26 0.16
CA ARG A 23 -0.37 27.97 -0.87
C ARG A 23 -0.78 26.94 -1.92
N ARG A 24 -1.96 26.30 -1.79
CA ARG A 24 -2.45 25.18 -2.63
C ARG A 24 -1.42 24.06 -2.88
N ALA A 25 -0.42 23.91 -2.01
CA ALA A 25 0.65 22.93 -2.20
C ALA A 25 0.18 21.51 -1.85
N LEU A 26 0.41 20.56 -2.75
CA LEU A 26 0.12 19.14 -2.54
C LEU A 26 1.32 18.44 -1.91
N GLU A 27 1.19 18.08 -0.64
CA GLU A 27 2.08 17.12 0.00
C GLU A 27 1.29 15.84 0.26
N ASP A 28 1.80 14.68 -0.20
CA ASP A 28 1.13 13.41 0.05
C ASP A 28 1.16 13.03 1.55
N ASP A 29 0.14 12.31 2.01
CA ASP A 29 -0.01 12.00 3.44
C ASP A 29 1.19 11.19 3.98
N LEU A 30 1.82 10.40 3.11
CA LEU A 30 2.97 9.58 3.44
C LEU A 30 4.20 10.45 3.77
N GLN A 31 4.49 11.47 2.97
CA GLN A 31 5.53 12.45 3.23
C GLN A 31 5.22 13.26 4.49
N LEU A 32 3.97 13.68 4.66
CA LEU A 32 3.55 14.39 5.87
C LEU A 32 3.75 13.55 7.12
N LEU A 33 3.42 12.26 7.08
CA LEU A 33 3.64 11.34 8.19
C LEU A 33 5.12 11.13 8.47
N ARG A 34 5.94 10.97 7.43
CA ARG A 34 7.40 10.91 7.58
C ARG A 34 7.93 12.18 8.23
N LYS A 35 7.49 13.36 7.79
CA LYS A 35 7.86 14.61 8.45
C LYS A 35 7.41 14.62 9.90
N LEU A 36 6.18 14.21 10.23
CA LEU A 36 5.70 14.18 11.62
C LEU A 36 6.53 13.27 12.52
N VAL A 37 6.92 12.10 12.02
CA VAL A 37 7.75 11.15 12.77
C VAL A 37 9.20 11.64 12.87
N LEU A 38 9.75 12.21 11.80
CA LEU A 38 11.17 12.61 11.72
C LEU A 38 11.44 14.01 12.28
N VAL A 39 10.46 14.92 12.32
CA VAL A 39 10.61 16.32 12.77
C VAL A 39 11.14 16.43 14.20
N PRO A 40 10.67 15.69 15.21
CA PRO A 40 11.26 15.75 16.56
C PRO A 40 12.77 15.47 16.56
N TYR A 41 13.29 14.77 15.55
CA TYR A 41 14.68 14.36 15.40
C TYR A 41 15.44 15.16 14.33
N ALA A 42 14.77 16.02 13.56
CA ALA A 42 15.39 16.89 12.56
C ALA A 42 16.18 18.08 13.14
N LEU A 43 16.45 18.09 14.46
CA LEU A 43 17.56 18.87 15.00
C LEU A 43 18.89 18.08 14.96
N GLU A 44 18.87 16.76 14.73
CA GLU A 44 20.07 15.92 14.71
C GLU A 44 20.17 14.84 13.60
N CYS A 45 19.08 14.38 12.95
CA CYS A 45 19.17 13.30 11.94
C CYS A 45 18.08 13.40 10.87
N GLN A 46 18.45 13.74 9.62
CA GLN A 46 17.55 13.69 8.44
C GLN A 46 17.33 12.26 7.91
N THR A 47 18.04 11.29 8.46
CA THR A 47 17.76 9.86 8.38
C THR A 47 18.08 9.34 9.77
N LEU A 48 17.14 8.68 10.46
CA LEU A 48 17.49 7.93 11.67
C LEU A 48 18.46 6.85 11.22
N VAL A 49 19.76 7.10 11.36
CA VAL A 49 20.79 6.11 11.12
C VAL A 49 20.70 5.11 12.26
N LEU A 50 20.81 3.82 11.95
CA LEU A 50 20.89 2.78 12.96
C LEU A 50 21.99 3.10 13.97
N ASP A 51 21.61 3.24 15.23
CA ASP A 51 22.47 3.35 16.41
C ASP A 51 22.17 2.15 17.30
N GLU A 52 22.90 1.06 17.03
CA GLU A 52 22.72 -0.22 17.72
C GLU A 52 22.88 -0.06 19.24
N PRO A 53 23.94 0.58 19.78
CA PRO A 53 24.10 0.75 21.23
C PRO A 53 22.96 1.53 21.87
N LEU A 54 22.47 2.60 21.24
CA LEU A 54 21.34 3.36 21.77
C LEU A 54 20.07 2.50 21.83
N TYR A 55 19.78 1.75 20.77
CA TYR A 55 18.61 0.88 20.77
C TYR A 55 18.73 -0.24 21.81
N GLU A 56 19.85 -0.95 21.81
CA GLU A 56 20.12 -2.07 22.71
C GLU A 56 19.99 -1.65 24.18
N SER A 57 20.61 -0.51 24.54
CA SER A 57 20.49 0.03 25.90
C SER A 57 19.07 0.51 26.24
N THR A 58 18.34 1.09 25.27
CA THR A 58 16.97 1.59 25.48
C THR A 58 15.98 0.47 25.78
N VAL A 59 16.11 -0.68 25.10
CA VAL A 59 15.19 -1.81 25.25
C VAL A 59 15.75 -2.96 26.12
N GLY A 60 16.99 -2.83 26.58
CA GLY A 60 17.66 -3.80 27.46
C GLY A 60 18.04 -5.10 26.74
N LEU A 61 18.55 -4.99 25.52
CA LEU A 61 19.09 -6.12 24.75
C LEU A 61 20.60 -6.27 24.97
N ASN A 62 21.10 -7.49 24.79
CA ASN A 62 22.53 -7.72 24.77
C ASN A 62 23.12 -7.30 23.41
N PRO A 63 24.39 -6.86 23.36
CA PRO A 63 25.08 -6.69 22.08
C PRO A 63 25.03 -7.96 21.23
N LEU A 64 24.99 -7.80 19.91
CA LEU A 64 24.99 -8.94 19.00
C LEU A 64 26.20 -9.87 19.25
N PRO A 65 26.03 -11.20 19.18
CA PRO A 65 27.11 -12.15 19.42
C PRO A 65 28.28 -11.94 18.45
N SER A 66 29.50 -12.01 18.99
CA SER A 66 30.74 -12.00 18.21
C SER A 66 31.16 -13.38 17.70
N SER A 67 30.36 -14.42 17.92
CA SER A 67 30.57 -15.78 17.43
C SER A 67 29.67 -16.12 16.24
N ALA A 68 30.10 -17.09 15.44
CA ALA A 68 29.30 -17.68 14.37
C ALA A 68 28.17 -18.57 14.94
N TYR A 69 27.10 -18.70 14.17
CA TYR A 69 25.97 -19.59 14.44
C TYR A 69 25.96 -20.76 13.45
N GLY A 70 25.38 -21.88 13.85
CA GLY A 70 25.17 -23.03 12.97
C GLY A 70 24.25 -22.69 11.80
N GLU A 71 24.55 -23.22 10.61
CA GLU A 71 23.77 -22.96 9.40
C GLU A 71 22.29 -23.35 9.56
N ASP A 72 22.00 -24.45 10.25
CA ASP A 72 20.62 -24.87 10.55
C ASP A 72 19.81 -23.78 11.26
N ARG A 73 20.43 -23.04 12.19
CA ARG A 73 19.75 -21.97 12.93
C ARG A 73 19.48 -20.78 12.02
N ILE A 74 20.43 -20.45 11.15
CA ILE A 74 20.29 -19.37 10.16
C ILE A 74 19.20 -19.75 9.15
N ASP A 75 19.23 -20.97 8.61
CA ASP A 75 18.25 -21.47 7.66
C ASP A 75 16.84 -21.48 8.25
N SER A 76 16.70 -22.03 9.45
CA SER A 76 15.43 -22.09 10.18
C SER A 76 14.81 -20.70 10.40
N ALA A 77 15.64 -19.66 10.58
CA ALA A 77 15.18 -18.30 10.82
C ALA A 77 14.96 -17.48 9.53
N LEU A 78 15.76 -17.70 8.49
CA LEU A 78 15.83 -16.81 7.31
C LEU A 78 15.41 -17.47 5.99
N GLY A 79 15.23 -18.79 5.95
CA GLY A 79 14.84 -19.55 4.76
C GLY A 79 15.95 -19.64 3.70
N MET A 80 17.15 -20.04 4.11
CA MET A 80 18.33 -20.16 3.23
C MET A 80 18.17 -21.27 2.19
N SER A 81 17.64 -22.43 2.59
CA SER A 81 17.37 -23.58 1.72
C SER A 81 16.30 -23.24 0.68
N LEU A 82 15.22 -22.57 1.10
CA LEU A 82 14.15 -22.11 0.19
C LEU A 82 14.67 -21.07 -0.81
N ALA A 83 15.51 -20.13 -0.37
CA ALA A 83 16.13 -19.16 -1.26
C ALA A 83 17.10 -19.84 -2.25
N THR A 84 17.86 -20.84 -1.80
CA THR A 84 18.74 -21.64 -2.65
C THR A 84 17.96 -22.36 -3.73
N GLU A 85 16.91 -23.09 -3.35
CA GLU A 85 16.06 -23.85 -4.28
C GLU A 85 15.38 -22.93 -5.31
N SER A 86 14.83 -21.80 -4.86
CA SER A 86 14.04 -20.91 -5.72
C SER A 86 14.84 -19.93 -6.57
N ILE A 87 16.09 -19.61 -6.19
CA ILE A 87 16.87 -18.53 -6.82
C ILE A 87 18.16 -19.01 -7.46
N THR A 88 19.04 -19.67 -6.69
CA THR A 88 20.41 -19.96 -7.14
C THR A 88 20.55 -21.37 -7.72
N GLY A 89 19.60 -22.25 -7.41
CA GLY A 89 19.65 -23.68 -7.71
C GLY A 89 20.64 -24.43 -6.81
N TRP A 90 20.48 -25.76 -6.76
CA TRP A 90 21.31 -26.63 -5.94
C TRP A 90 22.80 -26.66 -6.33
N ASP A 91 23.14 -26.24 -7.56
CA ASP A 91 24.52 -26.18 -8.04
C ASP A 91 25.33 -25.03 -7.42
N ARG A 92 24.67 -24.04 -6.81
CA ARG A 92 25.30 -22.89 -6.15
C ARG A 92 24.51 -22.50 -4.90
N PRO A 93 24.55 -23.33 -3.83
CA PRO A 93 23.81 -23.05 -2.62
C PRO A 93 24.31 -21.77 -1.95
N LEU A 94 23.39 -21.05 -1.32
CA LEU A 94 23.76 -19.99 -0.39
C LEU A 94 24.47 -20.64 0.81
N ALA A 95 25.64 -20.12 1.17
CA ALA A 95 26.45 -20.65 2.27
C ALA A 95 26.87 -19.51 3.19
N ALA A 96 26.69 -19.70 4.49
CA ALA A 96 26.95 -18.67 5.49
C ALA A 96 28.45 -18.63 5.83
N LYS A 97 29.14 -17.54 5.46
CA LYS A 97 30.60 -17.42 5.62
C LYS A 97 30.98 -16.36 6.65
N GLY A 98 31.96 -16.68 7.48
CA GLY A 98 32.57 -15.74 8.41
C GLY A 98 32.65 -16.27 9.84
N SER A 99 33.43 -15.58 10.67
CA SER A 99 33.66 -15.95 12.08
C SER A 99 32.63 -15.38 13.04
N THR A 100 31.76 -14.48 12.57
CA THR A 100 30.72 -13.82 13.37
C THR A 100 29.38 -13.96 12.67
N LEU A 101 28.29 -13.95 13.45
CA LEU A 101 26.92 -13.94 12.87
C LEU A 101 26.73 -12.80 11.87
N ARG A 102 27.31 -11.62 12.15
CA ARG A 102 27.21 -10.45 11.26
C ARG A 102 27.82 -10.73 9.88
N MET A 103 29.01 -11.35 9.85
CA MET A 103 29.66 -11.74 8.60
C MET A 103 28.89 -12.85 7.88
N GLN A 104 28.36 -13.83 8.63
CA GLN A 104 27.53 -14.90 8.08
C GLN A 104 26.29 -14.34 7.38
N ILE A 105 25.54 -13.45 8.04
CA ILE A 105 24.38 -12.78 7.45
C ILE A 105 24.79 -11.94 6.24
N ASP A 106 25.83 -11.13 6.36
CA ASP A 106 26.34 -10.31 5.26
C ASP A 106 26.65 -11.15 4.02
N SER A 107 27.30 -12.31 4.19
CA SER A 107 27.67 -13.19 3.07
C SER A 107 26.47 -13.79 2.31
N LEU A 108 25.28 -13.83 2.92
CA LEU A 108 24.05 -14.38 2.34
C LEU A 108 23.25 -13.33 1.56
N LEU A 109 23.58 -12.04 1.71
CA LEU A 109 22.80 -10.93 1.18
C LEU A 109 23.31 -10.46 -0.20
N PRO A 110 22.41 -10.19 -1.17
CA PRO A 110 22.82 -9.67 -2.47
C PRO A 110 23.46 -8.29 -2.39
N ASP A 111 24.56 -8.07 -3.12
CA ASP A 111 25.44 -6.88 -3.01
C ASP A 111 24.75 -5.52 -3.24
N ASN A 112 23.64 -5.51 -3.98
CA ASN A 112 22.92 -4.30 -4.41
C ASN A 112 21.75 -3.90 -3.49
N LEU A 113 21.68 -4.43 -2.28
CA LEU A 113 20.63 -4.05 -1.33
C LEU A 113 20.88 -2.66 -0.72
N PRO A 114 19.88 -1.75 -0.71
CA PRO A 114 19.95 -0.51 0.03
C PRO A 114 19.92 -0.79 1.53
N ASN A 115 20.49 0.11 2.35
CA ASN A 115 20.47 0.01 3.82
C ASN A 115 20.98 -1.33 4.35
N ARG A 116 22.04 -1.86 3.72
CA ARG A 116 22.64 -3.15 4.06
C ARG A 116 22.99 -3.30 5.56
N PRO A 117 23.54 -2.29 6.27
CA PRO A 117 23.78 -2.39 7.72
C PRO A 117 22.51 -2.66 8.52
N SER A 118 21.41 -1.97 8.18
CA SER A 118 20.09 -2.12 8.79
C SER A 118 19.52 -3.53 8.59
N ILE A 119 19.65 -4.06 7.37
CA ILE A 119 19.24 -5.42 7.03
C ILE A 119 20.03 -6.42 7.86
N ILE A 120 21.36 -6.31 7.85
CA ILE A 120 22.24 -7.23 8.59
C ILE A 120 21.88 -7.22 10.08
N TYR A 121 21.79 -6.05 10.70
CA TYR A 121 21.46 -5.94 12.11
C TYR A 121 20.11 -6.58 12.44
N ALA A 122 19.06 -6.23 11.69
CA ALA A 122 17.73 -6.76 11.93
C ALA A 122 17.65 -8.29 11.71
N LEU A 123 18.31 -8.82 10.69
CA LEU A 123 18.35 -10.27 10.46
C LEU A 123 19.19 -11.00 11.50
N CYS A 124 20.28 -10.42 12.00
CA CYS A 124 21.01 -10.97 13.15
C CYS A 124 20.08 -11.11 14.36
N ARG A 125 19.30 -10.07 14.66
CA ARG A 125 18.29 -10.08 15.74
C ARG A 125 17.20 -11.13 15.53
N VAL A 126 16.77 -11.35 14.29
CA VAL A 126 15.82 -12.43 13.93
C VAL A 126 16.43 -13.82 14.16
N VAL A 127 17.70 -14.03 13.81
CA VAL A 127 18.38 -15.33 14.02
C VAL A 127 18.59 -15.63 15.49
N THR A 128 19.03 -14.64 16.27
CA THR A 128 19.22 -14.78 17.72
C THR A 128 17.89 -14.87 18.47
N ASP A 129 16.80 -14.38 17.88
CA ASP A 129 15.51 -14.16 18.56
C ASP A 129 15.67 -13.26 19.81
N ASP A 130 16.71 -12.41 19.82
CA ASP A 130 17.00 -11.43 20.88
C ASP A 130 16.37 -10.08 20.52
N ILE A 131 15.05 -10.03 20.67
CA ILE A 131 14.17 -8.89 20.37
C ILE A 131 13.31 -8.55 21.60
N PRO A 132 12.91 -7.28 21.80
CA PRO A 132 12.12 -6.91 22.96
C PRO A 132 10.73 -7.54 22.91
N SER A 133 10.09 -7.72 24.07
CA SER A 133 8.72 -8.27 24.09
C SER A 133 7.75 -7.36 23.33
N LYS A 134 6.73 -7.94 22.69
CA LYS A 134 5.66 -7.18 21.99
C LYS A 134 4.97 -6.11 22.86
N THR A 135 4.94 -6.33 24.18
CA THR A 135 4.39 -5.35 25.15
C THR A 135 5.28 -4.14 25.37
N ARG A 136 6.57 -4.25 25.04
CA ARG A 136 7.56 -3.17 25.03
C ARG A 136 7.77 -2.59 23.64
N TRP A 137 7.14 -3.16 22.61
CA TRP A 137 7.25 -2.67 21.25
C TRP A 137 6.51 -1.35 21.10
N GLN A 138 7.25 -0.29 20.82
CA GLN A 138 6.69 1.05 20.68
C GLN A 138 6.48 1.42 19.21
N LEU A 139 5.66 2.44 18.97
CA LEU A 139 5.53 3.06 17.64
C LEU A 139 6.88 3.51 17.10
N TYR A 140 7.75 3.98 18.01
CA TYR A 140 9.09 4.46 17.73
C TYR A 140 10.06 3.82 18.73
N ASN A 141 11.14 3.22 18.23
CA ASN A 141 12.19 2.62 19.04
C ASN A 141 13.49 3.42 18.83
N PRO A 142 13.95 4.20 19.83
CA PRO A 142 15.18 4.97 19.72
C PRO A 142 16.36 4.10 19.26
N GLY A 143 17.21 4.63 18.37
CA GLY A 143 18.36 3.93 17.80
C GLY A 143 18.04 2.97 16.65
N LEU A 144 16.78 2.58 16.42
CA LEU A 144 16.41 1.85 15.20
C LEU A 144 16.08 2.79 14.06
N ASP A 145 16.61 2.48 12.88
CA ASP A 145 16.07 3.01 11.64
C ASP A 145 14.73 2.34 11.28
N SER A 146 14.02 2.95 10.33
CA SER A 146 12.68 2.49 9.92
C SER A 146 12.67 1.12 9.25
N PHE A 147 13.76 0.72 8.61
CA PHE A 147 13.83 -0.58 7.95
C PHE A 147 14.02 -1.70 8.98
N ALA A 148 14.97 -1.55 9.89
CA ALA A 148 15.22 -2.50 10.96
C ALA A 148 13.98 -2.62 11.86
N ALA A 149 13.35 -1.50 12.23
CA ALA A 149 12.10 -1.51 12.97
C ALA A 149 10.98 -2.27 12.25
N ALA A 150 10.88 -2.11 10.91
CA ALA A 150 9.90 -2.85 10.12
C ALA A 150 10.17 -4.35 10.07
N VAL A 151 11.42 -4.75 9.85
CA VAL A 151 11.82 -6.18 9.83
C VAL A 151 11.48 -6.86 11.15
N LEU A 152 11.82 -6.23 12.27
CA LEU A 152 11.57 -6.77 13.60
C LEU A 152 10.07 -6.81 13.93
N ALA A 153 9.30 -5.79 13.52
CA ALA A 153 7.85 -5.80 13.69
C ALA A 153 7.17 -6.92 12.85
N ILE A 154 7.57 -7.10 11.60
CA ILE A 154 7.09 -8.20 10.75
C ILE A 154 7.46 -9.55 11.35
N HIS A 155 8.68 -9.67 11.91
CA HIS A 155 9.11 -10.88 12.59
C HIS A 155 8.28 -11.17 13.85
N HIS A 156 7.95 -10.16 14.66
CA HIS A 156 7.00 -10.30 15.77
C HIS A 156 5.65 -10.85 15.31
N VAL A 157 5.13 -10.32 14.19
CA VAL A 157 3.87 -10.83 13.64
C VAL A 157 4.00 -12.29 13.22
N GLY A 158 5.07 -12.62 12.49
CA GLY A 158 5.35 -14.00 12.08
C GLY A 158 5.42 -14.97 13.24
N LYS A 159 6.10 -14.59 14.34
CA LYS A 159 6.22 -15.41 15.56
C LYS A 159 4.85 -15.72 16.18
N GLU A 160 3.96 -14.73 16.26
CA GLU A 160 2.64 -14.88 16.87
C GLU A 160 1.68 -15.75 16.03
N ILE A 161 1.81 -15.71 14.70
CA ILE A 161 1.04 -16.57 13.80
C ILE A 161 1.73 -17.91 13.50
N ALA A 162 2.86 -18.19 14.18
CA ALA A 162 3.69 -19.38 13.95
C ALA A 162 4.17 -19.56 12.50
N ARG A 163 4.40 -18.45 11.78
CA ARG A 163 4.84 -18.43 10.38
C ARG A 163 6.11 -17.61 10.22
N ARG A 164 7.14 -18.22 9.64
CA ARG A 164 8.44 -17.57 9.45
C ARG A 164 8.51 -17.00 8.03
N PRO A 165 8.75 -15.69 7.87
CA PRO A 165 8.96 -15.13 6.55
C PRO A 165 10.25 -15.67 5.92
N ALA A 166 10.20 -15.95 4.62
CA ALA A 166 11.36 -16.35 3.81
C ALA A 166 12.19 -15.12 3.42
N TRP A 167 12.87 -14.54 4.41
CA TRP A 167 13.60 -13.27 4.27
C TRP A 167 14.59 -13.28 3.10
N LEU A 168 15.43 -14.31 2.99
CA LEU A 168 16.46 -14.38 1.96
C LEU A 168 15.84 -14.47 0.56
N GLU A 169 14.80 -15.31 0.39
CA GLU A 169 14.11 -15.45 -0.88
C GLU A 169 13.55 -14.10 -1.36
N VAL A 170 12.87 -13.36 -0.48
CA VAL A 170 12.29 -12.06 -0.85
C VAL A 170 13.37 -11.02 -1.18
N LEU A 171 14.45 -10.97 -0.40
CA LEU A 171 15.56 -10.04 -0.63
C LEU A 171 16.25 -10.30 -1.96
N TRP A 172 16.53 -11.58 -2.26
CA TRP A 172 17.10 -12.00 -3.53
C TRP A 172 16.14 -11.71 -4.68
N ARG A 173 14.88 -12.17 -4.63
CA ARG A 173 13.87 -11.88 -5.67
C ARG A 173 13.76 -10.40 -5.97
N THR A 174 13.69 -9.56 -4.93
CA THR A 174 13.57 -8.10 -5.12
C THR A 174 14.84 -7.50 -5.71
N SER A 175 16.02 -7.93 -5.25
CA SER A 175 17.31 -7.52 -5.82
C SER A 175 17.39 -7.85 -7.32
N ILE A 176 16.97 -9.06 -7.69
CA ILE A 176 16.93 -9.57 -9.06
C ILE A 176 16.00 -8.73 -9.93
N LEU A 177 14.78 -8.49 -9.45
CA LEU A 177 13.81 -7.66 -10.15
C LEU A 177 14.34 -6.23 -10.36
N ARG A 178 14.96 -5.63 -9.34
CA ARG A 178 15.59 -4.29 -9.46
C ARG A 178 16.70 -4.28 -10.50
N LEU A 179 17.55 -5.31 -10.52
CA LEU A 179 18.61 -5.46 -11.51
C LEU A 179 18.02 -5.58 -12.92
N LYS A 180 17.01 -6.43 -13.11
CA LYS A 180 16.30 -6.61 -14.39
C LYS A 180 15.68 -5.30 -14.88
N VAL A 181 14.92 -4.62 -14.02
CA VAL A 181 14.30 -3.32 -14.34
C VAL A 181 15.35 -2.28 -14.72
N GLY A 182 16.46 -2.20 -13.99
CA GLY A 182 17.57 -1.28 -14.31
C GLY A 182 18.19 -1.59 -15.67
N VAL A 183 18.47 -2.87 -15.93
CA VAL A 183 18.97 -3.35 -17.22
C VAL A 183 18.04 -2.99 -18.38
N LEU A 184 16.74 -3.28 -18.26
CA LEU A 184 15.76 -3.02 -19.32
C LEU A 184 15.63 -1.52 -19.59
N ARG A 185 15.67 -0.67 -18.55
CA ARG A 185 15.69 0.79 -18.70
C ARG A 185 16.95 1.28 -19.42
N ASP A 186 18.12 0.76 -19.05
CA ASP A 186 19.39 1.12 -19.70
C ASP A 186 19.39 0.72 -21.19
N LEU A 187 18.81 -0.44 -21.51
CA LEU A 187 18.65 -0.90 -22.89
C LEU A 187 17.68 -0.02 -23.68
N LEU A 188 16.52 0.34 -23.11
CA LEU A 188 15.58 1.27 -23.75
C LEU A 188 16.21 2.65 -23.99
N ALA A 189 16.94 3.18 -23.01
CA ALA A 189 17.67 4.43 -23.15
C ALA A 189 18.75 4.34 -24.24
N ALA A 190 19.47 3.22 -24.29
CA ALA A 190 20.45 2.96 -25.34
C ALA A 190 19.79 2.93 -26.71
N LEU A 191 18.68 2.22 -26.89
CA LEU A 191 17.93 2.15 -28.15
C LEU A 191 17.45 3.53 -28.61
N ARG A 192 17.03 4.41 -27.69
CA ARG A 192 16.66 5.80 -28.01
C ARG A 192 17.84 6.65 -28.47
N ALA A 193 19.03 6.40 -27.93
CA ALA A 193 20.26 7.09 -28.29
C ALA A 193 20.86 6.64 -29.64
N ALA A 194 20.15 5.80 -30.40
CA ALA A 194 20.54 5.36 -31.73
C ALA A 194 21.98 4.79 -31.84
N PRO A 195 22.27 3.70 -31.12
CA PRO A 195 23.60 3.13 -31.05
C PRO A 195 23.92 2.33 -32.31
N THR A 196 25.21 2.14 -32.57
CA THR A 196 25.67 1.18 -33.59
C THR A 196 25.40 -0.26 -33.14
N ALA A 197 25.23 -1.18 -34.09
CA ALA A 197 24.98 -2.60 -33.81
C ALA A 197 26.05 -3.21 -32.88
N GLY A 198 27.34 -2.90 -33.13
CA GLY A 198 28.45 -3.33 -32.28
C GLY A 198 28.37 -2.82 -30.84
N ARG A 199 27.98 -1.55 -30.61
CA ARG A 199 27.80 -0.99 -29.26
C ARG A 199 26.64 -1.64 -28.52
N MET A 200 25.53 -1.91 -29.22
CA MET A 200 24.37 -2.58 -28.62
C MET A 200 24.69 -4.03 -28.23
N ARG A 201 25.32 -4.81 -29.12
CA ARG A 201 25.80 -6.17 -28.81
C ARG A 201 26.74 -6.19 -27.61
N LYS A 202 27.71 -5.26 -27.54
CA LYS A 202 28.62 -5.15 -26.38
C LYS A 202 27.86 -4.87 -25.08
N ARG A 203 26.85 -3.98 -25.11
CA ARG A 203 26.02 -3.68 -23.94
C ARG A 203 25.17 -4.89 -23.52
N LEU A 204 24.48 -5.53 -24.45
CA LEU A 204 23.69 -6.74 -24.20
C LEU A 204 24.54 -7.88 -23.62
N ARG A 205 25.73 -8.14 -24.17
CA ARG A 205 26.66 -9.13 -23.61
C ARG A 205 27.15 -8.76 -22.21
N LYS A 206 27.50 -7.50 -21.96
CA LYS A 206 27.92 -7.04 -20.62
C LYS A 206 26.80 -7.21 -19.59
N VAL A 207 25.58 -6.87 -19.99
CA VAL A 207 24.37 -7.04 -19.21
C VAL A 207 24.08 -8.52 -18.95
N GLY A 208 24.12 -9.35 -19.99
CA GLY A 208 23.89 -10.79 -19.87
C GLY A 208 24.92 -11.48 -19.01
N HIS A 209 26.20 -11.12 -19.13
CA HIS A 209 27.23 -11.62 -18.25
C HIS A 209 27.01 -11.21 -16.79
N ARG A 210 26.59 -9.96 -16.54
CA ARG A 210 26.25 -9.49 -15.19
C ARG A 210 25.04 -10.22 -14.62
N LEU A 211 23.99 -10.39 -15.42
CA LEU A 211 22.80 -11.17 -15.06
C LEU A 211 23.18 -12.61 -14.77
N MET A 212 23.81 -13.34 -15.69
CA MET A 212 24.23 -14.73 -15.52
C MET A 212 25.21 -14.94 -14.35
N LYS A 213 26.06 -13.95 -14.03
CA LYS A 213 26.92 -14.00 -12.84
C LYS A 213 26.10 -13.92 -11.55
N MET A 214 25.10 -13.04 -11.50
CA MET A 214 24.24 -12.82 -10.33
C MET A 214 23.05 -13.79 -10.24
N LEU A 215 22.67 -14.37 -11.38
CA LEU A 215 21.46 -15.16 -11.63
C LEU A 215 21.75 -16.28 -12.63
N PRO A 216 22.62 -17.24 -12.28
CA PRO A 216 23.05 -18.27 -13.20
C PRO A 216 21.92 -19.18 -13.70
N GLN A 217 20.80 -19.24 -12.97
CA GLN A 217 19.66 -20.11 -13.28
C GLN A 217 18.42 -19.35 -13.81
N ASP A 218 18.49 -18.03 -13.96
CA ASP A 218 17.31 -17.26 -14.38
C ASP A 218 17.08 -17.42 -15.90
N PRO A 219 15.97 -18.04 -16.33
CA PRO A 219 15.71 -18.35 -17.74
C PRO A 219 15.59 -17.09 -18.61
N LEU A 220 15.38 -15.91 -18.00
CA LEU A 220 15.32 -14.64 -18.73
C LEU A 220 16.72 -14.10 -19.04
N GLY A 221 17.75 -14.47 -18.26
CA GLY A 221 19.12 -13.99 -18.44
C GLY A 221 19.79 -14.50 -19.72
N SER A 222 19.68 -15.79 -20.01
CA SER A 222 20.26 -16.40 -21.22
C SER A 222 19.32 -16.23 -22.42
N THR A 223 18.09 -16.71 -22.32
CA THR A 223 17.20 -16.85 -23.48
C THR A 223 16.79 -15.53 -24.11
N ILE A 224 16.51 -14.49 -23.33
CA ILE A 224 16.10 -13.18 -23.89
C ILE A 224 17.28 -12.45 -24.51
N ILE A 225 18.43 -12.44 -23.82
CA ILE A 225 19.61 -11.71 -24.30
C ILE A 225 20.16 -12.38 -25.55
N ASP A 226 20.19 -13.71 -25.61
CA ASP A 226 20.59 -14.44 -26.81
C ASP A 226 19.63 -14.20 -27.97
N THR A 227 18.31 -14.18 -27.70
CA THR A 227 17.30 -13.82 -28.70
C THR A 227 17.51 -12.41 -29.25
N TRP A 228 17.81 -11.43 -28.40
CA TRP A 228 18.06 -10.05 -28.83
C TRP A 228 19.41 -9.87 -29.53
N LEU A 229 20.44 -10.61 -29.10
CA LEU A 229 21.73 -10.63 -29.79
C LEU A 229 21.59 -11.19 -31.21
N ALA A 230 20.72 -12.19 -31.41
CA ALA A 230 20.40 -12.75 -32.72
C ALA A 230 19.65 -11.78 -33.64
N MET A 231 18.85 -10.86 -33.08
CA MET A 231 18.13 -9.82 -33.85
C MET A 231 19.03 -8.69 -34.37
N ILE A 232 20.24 -8.53 -33.82
CA ILE A 232 21.18 -7.48 -34.24
C ILE A 232 22.15 -8.08 -35.26
N PRO A 233 22.25 -7.59 -36.51
CA PRO A 233 23.18 -8.10 -37.51
C PRO A 233 24.65 -8.00 -37.08
N GLY A 234 25.47 -8.96 -37.47
CA GLY A 234 26.86 -9.06 -37.02
C GLY A 234 27.82 -8.06 -37.64
N ASP A 235 27.58 -7.70 -38.89
CA ASP A 235 28.57 -7.03 -39.72
C ASP A 235 28.23 -5.55 -39.94
N MET A 236 27.31 -4.99 -39.15
CA MET A 236 26.97 -3.56 -39.24
C MET A 236 27.86 -2.70 -38.35
N SER A 237 28.67 -1.85 -39.00
CA SER A 237 29.41 -0.74 -38.37
C SER A 237 28.53 0.49 -38.15
N GLY A 238 27.39 0.58 -38.83
CA GLY A 238 26.46 1.70 -38.81
C GLY A 238 25.43 1.71 -37.67
N ARG A 239 24.60 2.77 -37.66
CA ARG A 239 23.45 2.95 -36.78
C ARG A 239 22.45 1.80 -37.00
N LEU A 240 21.83 1.30 -35.92
CA LEU A 240 20.78 0.31 -36.04
C LEU A 240 19.60 0.85 -36.88
N PRO A 241 19.13 0.10 -37.89
CA PRO A 241 17.90 0.38 -38.61
C PRO A 241 16.70 0.53 -37.67
N ASN A 242 15.77 1.45 -38.00
CA ASN A 242 14.61 1.75 -37.15
C ASN A 242 13.69 0.53 -36.98
N ASP A 243 13.54 -0.31 -38.01
CA ASP A 243 12.78 -1.56 -37.94
C ASP A 243 13.37 -2.55 -36.92
N ILE A 244 14.70 -2.64 -36.82
CA ILE A 244 15.35 -3.46 -35.79
C ILE A 244 15.18 -2.85 -34.41
N ILE A 245 15.25 -1.51 -34.28
CA ILE A 245 14.99 -0.81 -33.03
C ILE A 245 13.55 -1.07 -32.56
N ASP A 246 12.58 -0.99 -33.47
CA ASP A 246 11.18 -1.21 -33.16
C ASP A 246 10.91 -2.69 -32.86
N ARG A 247 11.51 -3.65 -33.59
CA ARG A 247 11.43 -5.07 -33.24
C ARG A 247 12.08 -5.41 -31.90
N LEU A 248 13.18 -4.75 -31.53
CA LEU A 248 13.78 -4.89 -30.20
C LEU A 248 12.89 -4.27 -29.11
N ARG A 249 12.18 -3.18 -29.39
CA ARG A 249 11.23 -2.55 -28.45
C ARG A 249 9.95 -3.37 -28.28
N ASP A 250 9.40 -3.85 -29.39
CA ASP A 250 8.09 -4.49 -29.47
C ASP A 250 8.18 -6.01 -29.33
N GLY A 251 9.39 -6.58 -29.41
CA GLY A 251 9.62 -8.01 -29.24
C GLY A 251 8.82 -8.85 -30.23
N GLU A 252 8.76 -8.43 -31.50
CA GLU A 252 7.82 -8.99 -32.47
C GLU A 252 7.99 -10.50 -32.74
N THR A 253 7.08 -11.27 -32.16
CA THR A 253 5.94 -11.93 -32.84
C THR A 253 6.09 -12.39 -34.29
N LYS A 254 6.39 -13.68 -34.46
CA LYS A 254 5.54 -14.64 -35.20
C LYS A 254 5.57 -16.00 -34.51
N GLY A 255 4.60 -16.23 -33.62
CA GLY A 255 4.43 -17.52 -32.93
C GLY A 255 3.38 -17.38 -31.84
N LYS A 256 2.29 -18.13 -31.95
CA LYS A 256 1.07 -18.02 -31.13
C LYS A 256 1.39 -18.09 -29.63
N GLN A 257 0.73 -17.19 -28.88
CA GLN A 257 0.64 -17.05 -27.42
C GLN A 257 1.76 -16.26 -26.71
N LYS A 258 1.44 -14.97 -26.45
CA LYS A 258 1.97 -14.03 -25.44
C LYS A 258 3.50 -14.01 -25.25
N ARG A 259 4.20 -13.11 -25.95
CA ARG A 259 5.47 -12.54 -25.45
C ARG A 259 5.44 -11.02 -25.63
N SER A 260 5.49 -10.34 -24.50
CA SER A 260 5.44 -8.89 -24.28
C SER A 260 6.75 -8.22 -24.69
N GLY A 261 6.69 -7.07 -25.37
CA GLY A 261 7.87 -6.28 -25.75
C GLY A 261 8.64 -5.74 -24.53
N ILE A 262 9.83 -5.14 -24.71
CA ILE A 262 10.68 -4.65 -23.59
C ILE A 262 9.92 -3.68 -22.68
N SER A 263 9.11 -2.80 -23.29
CA SER A 263 8.34 -1.83 -22.52
C SER A 263 7.18 -2.47 -21.76
N GLU A 264 6.52 -3.46 -22.36
CA GLU A 264 5.45 -4.22 -21.71
C GLU A 264 5.99 -5.14 -20.62
N GLU A 265 7.13 -5.79 -20.83
CA GLU A 265 7.85 -6.57 -19.81
C GLU A 265 8.32 -5.69 -18.66
N LEU A 266 8.83 -4.50 -18.96
CA LEU A 266 9.19 -3.52 -17.94
C LEU A 266 7.97 -3.05 -17.15
N GLU A 267 6.83 -2.84 -17.81
CA GLU A 267 5.56 -2.52 -17.16
C GLU A 267 5.04 -3.70 -16.34
N LEU A 268 5.13 -4.94 -16.82
CA LEU A 268 4.75 -6.17 -16.11
C LEU A 268 5.60 -6.36 -14.85
N LEU A 269 6.92 -6.26 -14.96
CA LEU A 269 7.89 -6.35 -13.85
C LEU A 269 7.75 -5.19 -12.85
N GLN A 270 7.24 -4.04 -13.29
CA GLN A 270 6.90 -2.93 -12.38
C GLN A 270 5.50 -3.08 -11.78
N SER A 271 4.58 -3.72 -12.49
CA SER A 271 3.19 -3.95 -12.06
C SER A 271 3.05 -5.10 -11.06
N SER A 272 4.04 -5.99 -10.97
CA SER A 272 4.04 -7.15 -10.08
C SER A 272 4.14 -6.82 -8.58
N SER A 273 4.10 -5.56 -8.18
CA SER A 273 4.04 -5.14 -6.77
C SER A 273 3.17 -3.90 -6.62
N VAL A 274 1.86 -4.08 -6.48
CA VAL A 274 0.97 -2.97 -6.07
C VAL A 274 1.39 -2.51 -4.67
N ILE A 275 1.93 -1.29 -4.57
CA ILE A 275 2.31 -0.72 -3.28
C ILE A 275 1.12 0.06 -2.74
N TRP A 276 0.44 -0.52 -1.75
CA TRP A 276 -0.51 0.19 -0.92
C TRP A 276 0.25 0.94 0.18
N PRO A 277 0.14 2.27 0.28
CA PRO A 277 0.79 2.97 1.36
C PRO A 277 0.18 2.53 2.70
N VAL A 278 1.06 2.16 3.63
CA VAL A 278 0.67 1.77 4.99
C VAL A 278 0.34 3.02 5.79
N MET A 279 -0.92 3.45 5.73
CA MET A 279 -1.42 4.61 6.48
C MET A 279 -1.59 4.33 7.97
N THR A 280 -1.30 3.10 8.41
CA THR A 280 -1.30 2.72 9.81
C THR A 280 -0.03 3.19 10.50
N LEU A 281 -0.17 3.88 11.63
CA LEU A 281 0.95 4.29 12.48
C LEU A 281 1.53 3.06 13.20
N ARG A 282 2.58 2.47 12.62
CA ARG A 282 3.31 1.32 13.17
C ARG A 282 4.81 1.46 12.90
N ALA A 283 5.61 0.69 13.62
CA ALA A 283 7.05 0.59 13.40
C ALA A 283 7.41 0.11 11.97
N ASP A 284 6.57 -0.73 11.36
CA ASP A 284 6.68 -1.22 9.98
C ASP A 284 5.87 -0.39 8.97
N GLY A 285 5.35 0.76 9.38
CA GLY A 285 4.46 1.58 8.57
C GLY A 285 5.20 2.48 7.59
N SER A 286 4.55 3.62 7.30
CA SER A 286 4.90 4.66 6.31
C SER A 286 6.36 5.16 6.22
N ILE A 287 7.20 4.89 7.21
CA ILE A 287 8.55 5.48 7.36
C ILE A 287 9.60 4.67 6.57
N ALA A 288 9.33 3.41 6.21
CA ALA A 288 10.30 2.53 5.55
C ALA A 288 10.49 2.77 4.04
N GLY A 289 10.23 3.99 3.56
CA GLY A 289 9.92 4.35 2.18
C GLY A 289 10.59 3.60 1.03
N ASP A 290 11.92 3.63 0.94
CA ASP A 290 12.65 3.03 -0.19
C ASP A 290 12.66 1.49 -0.15
N SER A 291 12.28 0.93 1.00
CA SER A 291 12.23 -0.49 1.26
C SER A 291 10.81 -1.05 1.30
N GLU A 292 9.78 -0.21 1.13
CA GLU A 292 8.37 -0.61 1.20
C GLU A 292 8.03 -1.76 0.23
N GLY A 293 8.64 -1.78 -0.96
CA GLY A 293 8.47 -2.88 -1.90
C GLY A 293 8.93 -4.23 -1.34
N ILE A 294 10.10 -4.27 -0.67
CA ILE A 294 10.62 -5.48 -0.02
C ILE A 294 9.70 -5.88 1.13
N LEU A 295 9.36 -4.92 2.00
CA LEU A 295 8.56 -5.17 3.20
C LEU A 295 7.12 -5.61 2.86
N SER A 296 6.55 -5.11 1.76
CA SER A 296 5.27 -5.56 1.23
C SER A 296 5.34 -7.03 0.83
N GLU A 297 6.35 -7.45 0.06
CA GLU A 297 6.52 -8.85 -0.34
C GLU A 297 6.65 -9.79 0.86
N VAL A 298 7.37 -9.37 1.91
CA VAL A 298 7.47 -10.17 3.15
C VAL A 298 6.12 -10.25 3.87
N ARG A 299 5.41 -9.12 4.04
CA ARG A 299 4.10 -9.11 4.71
C ARG A 299 3.06 -9.96 3.99
N GLN A 300 3.13 -10.05 2.66
CA GLN A 300 2.24 -10.91 1.87
C GLN A 300 2.36 -12.39 2.22
N GLN A 301 3.51 -12.84 2.75
CA GLN A 301 3.71 -14.22 3.20
C GLN A 301 3.05 -14.50 4.55
N LEU A 302 2.59 -13.47 5.25
CA LEU A 302 1.93 -13.56 6.55
C LEU A 302 0.43 -13.32 6.40
N ASN A 303 -0.34 -14.03 7.21
CA ASN A 303 -1.76 -13.76 7.36
C ASN A 303 -2.14 -13.72 8.84
N ALA A 304 -2.38 -12.52 9.37
CA ALA A 304 -2.77 -12.28 10.75
C ALA A 304 -4.07 -13.02 11.12
N LEU A 305 -4.89 -13.38 10.13
CA LEU A 305 -6.06 -14.21 10.36
C LEU A 305 -5.71 -15.64 10.78
N GLU A 306 -4.47 -16.11 10.68
CA GLU A 306 -4.07 -17.39 11.29
C GLU A 306 -4.15 -17.34 12.83
N TYR A 307 -3.94 -16.16 13.42
CA TYR A 307 -4.10 -15.95 14.86
C TYR A 307 -5.58 -15.77 15.21
N LYS A 308 -6.20 -16.83 15.76
CA LYS A 308 -7.64 -16.86 16.11
C LYS A 308 -8.14 -15.59 16.81
N PRO A 309 -7.45 -15.03 17.83
CA PRO A 309 -7.90 -13.81 18.49
C PRO A 309 -8.13 -12.60 17.56
N VAL A 310 -7.45 -12.50 16.40
CA VAL A 310 -7.71 -11.42 15.43
C VAL A 310 -9.14 -11.51 14.90
N ARG A 311 -9.62 -12.71 14.57
CA ARG A 311 -10.95 -12.92 14.00
C ARG A 311 -12.02 -12.66 15.06
N ASP A 312 -11.83 -13.26 16.24
CA ASP A 312 -12.77 -13.20 17.35
C ASP A 312 -12.99 -11.74 17.80
N ILE A 313 -11.90 -10.98 17.98
CA ILE A 313 -12.00 -9.58 18.42
C ILE A 313 -12.58 -8.67 17.33
N CYS A 314 -12.29 -8.91 16.04
CA CYS A 314 -12.88 -8.10 14.97
C CYS A 314 -14.40 -8.33 14.87
N ALA A 315 -14.86 -9.58 15.02
CA ALA A 315 -16.29 -9.89 15.10
C ALA A 315 -16.95 -9.20 16.31
N TYR A 316 -16.32 -9.32 17.48
CA TYR A 316 -16.79 -8.68 18.71
C TYR A 316 -16.90 -7.15 18.59
N LEU A 317 -15.88 -6.49 18.02
CA LEU A 317 -15.85 -5.03 17.87
C LEU A 317 -16.74 -4.52 16.72
N ALA A 318 -17.09 -5.35 15.74
CA ALA A 318 -18.02 -4.96 14.69
C ALA A 318 -19.43 -4.67 15.23
N GLU A 319 -19.85 -5.38 16.29
CA GLU A 319 -21.11 -5.13 16.98
C GLU A 319 -21.04 -3.94 17.97
N ARG A 320 -19.82 -3.56 18.38
CA ARG A 320 -19.57 -2.56 19.44
C ARG A 320 -18.47 -1.59 19.02
N PRO A 321 -18.70 -0.74 18.01
CA PRO A 321 -17.70 0.20 17.52
C PRO A 321 -17.51 1.33 18.53
N MET A 322 -16.64 1.11 19.53
CA MET A 322 -16.25 2.11 20.53
C MET A 322 -14.81 2.55 20.30
N PRO A 323 -14.50 3.86 20.37
CA PRO A 323 -13.13 4.34 20.23
C PRO A 323 -12.15 3.74 21.25
N GLY A 324 -10.98 3.35 20.76
CA GLY A 324 -9.84 2.94 21.56
C GLY A 324 -9.86 1.53 22.11
N CYS A 325 -10.53 0.64 21.39
CA CYS A 325 -10.43 -0.81 21.53
C CYS A 325 -9.37 -1.37 20.54
N PRO A 326 -8.94 -2.64 20.67
CA PRO A 326 -9.25 -3.58 21.76
C PRO A 326 -8.45 -3.31 23.03
N THR A 327 -9.12 -3.32 24.18
CA THR A 327 -8.49 -3.41 25.50
C THR A 327 -8.26 -4.87 25.91
N GLY A 328 -7.44 -5.12 26.93
CA GLY A 328 -7.31 -6.48 27.48
C GLY A 328 -8.63 -7.10 27.94
N ALA A 329 -9.60 -6.29 28.39
CA ALA A 329 -10.93 -6.77 28.75
C ALA A 329 -11.76 -7.15 27.51
N ASP A 330 -11.68 -6.37 26.43
CA ASP A 330 -12.34 -6.71 25.18
C ASP A 330 -11.80 -8.03 24.62
N VAL A 331 -10.48 -8.23 24.68
CA VAL A 331 -9.84 -9.48 24.25
C VAL A 331 -10.31 -10.65 25.10
N MET A 332 -10.31 -10.51 26.43
CA MET A 332 -10.80 -11.55 27.34
C MET A 332 -12.24 -11.95 27.02
N ASN A 333 -13.12 -10.97 26.83
CA ASN A 333 -14.54 -11.20 26.52
C ASN A 333 -14.74 -11.85 25.15
N ALA A 334 -13.98 -11.43 24.14
CA ALA A 334 -14.10 -11.95 22.77
C ALA A 334 -13.52 -13.36 22.61
N THR A 335 -12.45 -13.68 23.34
CA THR A 335 -11.63 -14.88 23.10
C THR A 335 -11.70 -15.94 24.20
N GLY A 336 -12.16 -15.57 25.40
CA GLY A 336 -12.14 -16.43 26.59
C GLY A 336 -10.75 -16.65 27.20
N LEU A 337 -9.73 -15.89 26.77
CA LEU A 337 -8.37 -15.99 27.31
C LEU A 337 -8.27 -15.50 28.76
N THR A 338 -7.28 -15.98 29.51
CA THR A 338 -7.00 -15.48 30.86
C THR A 338 -6.59 -14.00 30.84
N LYS A 339 -6.64 -13.31 31.99
CA LYS A 339 -6.25 -11.89 32.10
C LYS A 339 -4.83 -11.63 31.58
N SER A 340 -3.88 -12.48 31.95
CA SER A 340 -2.49 -12.36 31.51
C SER A 340 -2.35 -12.60 30.00
N ALA A 341 -2.94 -13.67 29.48
CA ALA A 341 -2.91 -13.97 28.05
C ALA A 341 -3.59 -12.86 27.22
N SER A 342 -4.69 -12.29 27.72
CA SER A 342 -5.42 -11.20 27.07
C SER A 342 -4.62 -9.90 27.02
N TYR A 343 -3.82 -9.59 28.04
CA TYR A 343 -2.90 -8.45 28.01
C TYR A 343 -1.84 -8.60 26.91
N HIS A 344 -1.23 -9.78 26.81
CA HIS A 344 -0.25 -10.08 25.76
C HIS A 344 -0.88 -10.11 24.36
N ALA A 345 -2.06 -10.70 24.22
CA ALA A 345 -2.80 -10.71 22.97
C ALA A 345 -3.20 -9.27 22.56
N SER A 346 -3.65 -8.42 23.49
CA SER A 346 -3.97 -7.01 23.18
C SER A 346 -2.77 -6.26 22.61
N ALA A 347 -1.57 -6.46 23.15
CA ALA A 347 -0.36 -5.84 22.61
C ALA A 347 -0.09 -6.26 21.15
N PHE A 348 -0.25 -7.56 20.83
CA PHE A 348 -0.15 -8.04 19.45
C PHE A 348 -1.25 -7.46 18.55
N LEU A 349 -2.50 -7.49 19.02
CA LEU A 349 -3.66 -6.99 18.29
C LEU A 349 -3.51 -5.50 17.94
N GLN A 350 -2.85 -4.70 18.77
CA GLN A 350 -2.55 -3.30 18.43
C GLN A 350 -1.64 -3.13 17.21
N MET A 351 -0.83 -4.15 16.86
CA MET A 351 0.01 -4.15 15.66
C MET A 351 -0.77 -4.58 14.41
N VAL A 352 -1.73 -5.49 14.55
CA VAL A 352 -2.40 -6.14 13.40
C VAL A 352 -3.86 -5.75 13.22
N ILE A 353 -4.45 -4.96 14.11
CA ILE A 353 -5.81 -4.41 13.95
C ILE A 353 -5.76 -2.94 13.58
N THR A 354 -6.66 -2.59 12.69
CA THR A 354 -6.90 -1.23 12.22
C THR A 354 -8.18 -0.71 12.86
N GLU A 355 -8.06 0.42 13.56
CA GLU A 355 -9.17 1.28 13.95
C GLU A 355 -9.31 2.37 12.87
N ASP A 356 -10.41 2.35 12.12
CA ASP A 356 -10.64 3.19 10.95
C ASP A 356 -11.83 4.13 11.15
N TYR A 357 -11.57 5.43 11.02
CA TYR A 357 -12.57 6.48 11.14
C TYR A 357 -13.00 6.93 9.75
N VAL A 358 -14.17 6.46 9.32
CA VAL A 358 -14.73 6.74 7.99
C VAL A 358 -15.62 7.98 8.09
N PRO A 359 -15.28 9.10 7.41
CA PRO A 359 -16.13 10.28 7.37
C PRO A 359 -17.44 9.97 6.63
N SER A 360 -18.55 10.55 7.10
CA SER A 360 -19.86 10.47 6.46
C SER A 360 -20.06 11.71 5.60
N PHE A 361 -19.62 11.69 4.33
CA PHE A 361 -19.68 12.89 3.49
C PHE A 361 -21.09 13.34 3.15
N GLY A 362 -22.03 12.41 2.93
CA GLY A 362 -23.43 12.76 2.78
C GLY A 362 -23.97 13.58 3.97
N SER A 363 -23.60 13.21 5.21
CA SER A 363 -24.00 13.96 6.42
C SER A 363 -23.40 15.36 6.50
N MET A 364 -22.28 15.60 5.81
CA MET A 364 -21.61 16.90 5.74
C MET A 364 -22.03 17.74 4.53
N GLY A 365 -22.84 17.21 3.61
CA GLY A 365 -23.18 17.89 2.35
C GLY A 365 -22.05 17.84 1.32
N LEU A 366 -21.16 16.86 1.45
CA LEU A 366 -20.03 16.61 0.57
C LEU A 366 -20.25 15.33 -0.27
N GLN A 367 -19.53 15.20 -1.37
CA GLN A 367 -19.54 14.04 -2.23
C GLN A 367 -18.16 13.66 -2.80
N TYR A 368 -18.10 12.39 -3.18
CA TYR A 368 -17.21 11.71 -4.10
C TYR A 368 -17.23 12.24 -5.53
N ARG A 369 -16.15 12.78 -6.11
CA ARG A 369 -15.99 12.81 -7.58
C ARG A 369 -14.77 12.02 -8.01
N TYR A 370 -14.95 11.10 -8.95
CA TYR A 370 -13.87 10.38 -9.60
C TYR A 370 -13.75 10.81 -11.04
N VAL A 371 -12.54 11.19 -11.45
CA VAL A 371 -12.22 11.54 -12.83
C VAL A 371 -11.13 10.61 -13.33
N MET A 372 -11.42 9.90 -14.42
CA MET A 372 -10.55 8.91 -15.03
C MET A 372 -10.05 9.46 -16.35
N MET A 373 -8.74 9.40 -16.56
CA MET A 373 -8.07 10.06 -17.69
C MET A 373 -7.08 9.12 -18.40
N SER A 374 -7.09 9.14 -19.74
CA SER A 374 -6.04 8.55 -20.56
C SER A 374 -4.82 9.46 -20.51
N GLN A 375 -3.73 9.01 -19.89
CA GLN A 375 -2.51 9.81 -19.84
C GLN A 375 -1.80 9.71 -21.20
N GLU A 376 -2.05 10.66 -22.09
CA GLU A 376 -1.24 10.84 -23.30
C GLU A 376 0.19 11.25 -22.92
N ARG A 377 1.18 10.74 -23.66
CA ARG A 377 2.58 11.15 -23.48
C ARG A 377 2.75 12.58 -23.99
N GLY A 378 3.23 13.49 -23.14
CA GLY A 378 3.60 14.85 -23.55
C GLY A 378 2.52 15.91 -23.34
N VAL A 379 1.32 15.54 -22.87
CA VAL A 379 0.35 16.50 -22.36
C VAL A 379 0.84 16.93 -20.98
N ASP A 380 1.19 18.22 -20.84
CA ASP A 380 1.47 18.81 -19.55
C ASP A 380 0.31 18.47 -18.61
N ARG A 381 0.67 18.01 -17.41
CA ARG A 381 -0.25 17.52 -16.36
C ARG A 381 -1.55 18.35 -16.36
N PRO A 382 -2.72 17.77 -16.09
CA PRO A 382 -3.88 18.56 -15.68
C PRO A 382 -3.60 19.09 -14.27
N LEU A 383 -2.65 20.03 -14.14
CA LEU A 383 -2.29 20.76 -12.93
C LEU A 383 -3.54 21.46 -12.40
N ALA A 384 -4.43 21.95 -13.27
CA ALA A 384 -5.69 22.57 -12.89
C ALA A 384 -6.60 21.64 -12.05
N ILE A 385 -6.74 20.37 -12.42
CA ILE A 385 -7.56 19.37 -11.70
C ILE A 385 -6.80 18.85 -10.46
N ALA A 386 -5.49 18.63 -10.58
CA ALA A 386 -4.67 18.14 -9.48
C ALA A 386 -4.59 19.16 -8.32
N ASP A 387 -4.52 20.45 -8.64
CA ASP A 387 -4.35 21.51 -7.64
C ASP A 387 -5.65 21.86 -6.91
N LYS A 388 -6.80 21.31 -7.29
CA LYS A 388 -8.12 21.59 -6.70
C LYS A 388 -8.62 20.38 -5.89
N CYS A 389 -8.47 20.47 -4.56
CA CYS A 389 -9.06 19.57 -3.54
C CYS A 389 -8.90 18.06 -3.79
N PHE A 390 -7.67 17.68 -4.13
CA PHE A 390 -7.23 16.31 -4.44
C PHE A 390 -7.28 15.36 -3.25
N LEU A 391 -7.93 14.20 -3.41
CA LEU A 391 -8.03 13.17 -2.37
C LEU A 391 -7.07 12.01 -2.56
N ARG A 392 -7.09 11.40 -3.75
CA ARG A 392 -6.29 10.21 -4.04
C ARG A 392 -5.97 10.05 -5.52
N ARG A 393 -4.79 9.49 -5.81
CA ARG A 393 -4.30 9.18 -7.17
C ARG A 393 -4.11 7.68 -7.29
N GLU A 394 -4.70 7.11 -8.33
CA GLU A 394 -4.52 5.69 -8.66
C GLU A 394 -3.95 5.60 -10.08
N HIS A 395 -2.86 4.87 -10.24
CA HIS A 395 -2.31 4.55 -11.56
C HIS A 395 -2.79 3.16 -11.98
N ALA A 396 -3.35 3.05 -13.18
CA ALA A 396 -3.94 1.83 -13.73
C ALA A 396 -3.04 1.18 -14.79
N ALA A 397 -3.05 -0.15 -14.84
CA ALA A 397 -2.42 -0.91 -15.92
C ALA A 397 -3.17 -0.76 -17.25
N LYS A 398 -2.46 -0.81 -18.39
CA LYS A 398 -3.05 -0.77 -19.73
C LYS A 398 -3.87 -2.05 -19.98
N THR A 399 -5.20 -1.96 -19.91
CA THR A 399 -6.09 -3.04 -20.35
C THR A 399 -6.30 -2.93 -21.86
N THR A 400 -5.58 -3.75 -22.63
CA THR A 400 -5.85 -3.96 -24.07
C THR A 400 -7.19 -4.66 -24.22
N THR A 401 -8.26 -3.90 -24.44
CA THR A 401 -9.50 -4.43 -25.02
C THR A 401 -9.52 -4.10 -26.51
N LYS A 402 -9.89 -5.10 -27.33
CA LYS A 402 -10.00 -5.01 -28.79
C LYS A 402 -11.27 -4.29 -29.28
N ASN A 403 -11.92 -3.50 -28.42
CA ASN A 403 -13.03 -2.64 -28.84
C ASN A 403 -12.50 -1.21 -29.04
N LEU A 404 -12.45 -0.78 -30.30
CA LEU A 404 -11.91 0.49 -30.81
C LEU A 404 -12.54 1.77 -30.24
N ALA A 405 -13.42 1.70 -29.24
CA ALA A 405 -14.13 2.85 -28.67
C ALA A 405 -13.68 3.26 -27.24
N HIS A 406 -12.82 2.49 -26.57
CA HIS A 406 -12.38 2.82 -25.21
C HIS A 406 -10.86 2.97 -25.13
N ALA A 407 -10.39 4.21 -25.19
CA ALA A 407 -9.00 4.57 -24.90
C ALA A 407 -8.64 4.10 -23.47
N GLY A 408 -7.54 3.34 -23.34
CA GLY A 408 -7.11 2.83 -22.04
C GLY A 408 -6.75 3.96 -21.08
N PHE A 409 -7.53 4.11 -20.02
CA PHE A 409 -7.28 5.05 -18.93
C PHE A 409 -6.02 4.65 -18.13
N ARG A 410 -5.24 5.65 -17.70
CA ARG A 410 -3.97 5.43 -16.97
C ARG A 410 -3.99 5.98 -15.55
N VAL A 411 -4.88 6.93 -15.26
CA VAL A 411 -4.97 7.58 -13.96
C VAL A 411 -6.43 7.76 -13.57
N ALA A 412 -6.76 7.40 -12.32
CA ALA A 412 -8.00 7.82 -11.66
C ALA A 412 -7.68 8.80 -10.53
N VAL A 413 -8.45 9.88 -10.47
CA VAL A 413 -8.33 10.93 -9.44
C VAL A 413 -9.64 10.98 -8.67
N GLY A 414 -9.55 10.77 -7.35
CA GLY A 414 -10.66 11.05 -6.44
C GLY A 414 -10.53 12.46 -5.87
N GLN A 415 -11.65 13.16 -5.76
CA GLN A 415 -11.79 14.50 -5.18
C GLN A 415 -13.01 14.55 -4.26
N VAL A 416 -13.00 15.50 -3.33
CA VAL A 416 -14.15 15.81 -2.48
C VAL A 416 -14.66 17.20 -2.83
N GLU A 417 -15.97 17.34 -2.95
CA GLU A 417 -16.64 18.59 -3.30
C GLU A 417 -18.03 18.68 -2.64
N PRO A 418 -18.67 19.86 -2.57
CA PRO A 418 -20.06 19.98 -2.13
C PRO A 418 -21.02 19.23 -3.07
N VAL A 419 -22.13 18.70 -2.54
CA VAL A 419 -23.14 17.95 -3.32
C VAL A 419 -23.75 18.76 -4.48
N GLY A 420 -23.83 20.09 -4.35
CA GLY A 420 -24.34 20.98 -5.40
C GLY A 420 -23.31 21.40 -6.46
N SER A 421 -22.07 20.92 -6.37
CA SER A 421 -21.00 21.33 -7.25
C SER A 421 -21.20 20.81 -8.68
N GLN A 422 -20.91 21.66 -9.67
CA GLN A 422 -20.95 21.29 -11.08
C GLN A 422 -19.73 20.45 -11.52
N GLY A 423 -18.68 20.42 -10.70
CA GLY A 423 -17.43 19.74 -11.05
C GLY A 423 -16.52 20.59 -11.94
N PRO A 424 -15.42 20.01 -12.45
CA PRO A 424 -14.52 20.69 -13.37
C PRO A 424 -15.23 21.05 -14.68
N SER A 425 -14.83 22.16 -15.31
CA SER A 425 -15.37 22.52 -16.61
C SER A 425 -14.92 21.51 -17.68
N GLU A 426 -15.74 21.29 -18.72
CA GLU A 426 -15.39 20.38 -19.82
C GLU A 426 -14.04 20.73 -20.47
N ARG A 427 -13.67 22.02 -20.46
CA ARG A 427 -12.39 22.51 -20.99
C ARG A 427 -11.18 22.07 -20.16
N ASP A 428 -11.39 21.79 -18.87
CA ASP A 428 -10.33 21.33 -17.96
C ASP A 428 -10.12 19.81 -18.05
N LEU A 429 -11.10 19.08 -18.58
CA LEU A 429 -11.08 17.63 -18.70
C LEU A 429 -10.38 17.20 -20.01
N PRO A 430 -9.46 16.21 -19.94
CA PRO A 430 -8.91 15.61 -21.15
C PRO A 430 -9.99 14.99 -22.04
N GLU A 431 -9.76 14.98 -23.35
CA GLU A 431 -10.60 14.23 -24.29
C GLU A 431 -10.72 12.76 -23.84
N ASN A 432 -11.95 12.24 -23.85
CA ASN A 432 -12.31 10.91 -23.36
C ASN A 432 -12.22 10.70 -21.84
N SER A 433 -12.40 11.71 -20.99
CA SER A 433 -12.50 11.49 -19.54
C SER A 433 -13.78 10.75 -19.14
N PHE A 434 -13.72 9.84 -18.16
CA PHE A 434 -14.90 9.22 -17.55
C PHE A 434 -15.05 9.73 -16.12
N THR A 435 -16.23 10.26 -15.77
CA THR A 435 -16.48 10.92 -14.48
C THR A 435 -17.65 10.29 -13.75
N VAL A 436 -17.49 10.06 -12.43
CA VAL A 436 -18.51 9.41 -11.58
C VAL A 436 -18.64 10.16 -10.27
N SER A 437 -19.88 10.47 -9.86
CA SER A 437 -20.16 11.19 -8.62
C SER A 437 -20.90 10.32 -7.61
N VAL A 438 -20.33 10.11 -6.43
CA VAL A 438 -20.77 9.15 -5.40
C VAL A 438 -20.92 9.80 -4.03
N GLN A 439 -21.99 9.52 -3.29
CA GLN A 439 -22.29 10.23 -2.05
C GLN A 439 -22.21 9.36 -0.79
N SER A 440 -22.47 8.08 -0.93
CA SER A 440 -22.55 7.15 0.19
C SER A 440 -21.42 6.13 0.13
N GLN A 441 -20.87 5.79 1.29
CA GLN A 441 -19.82 4.77 1.42
C GLN A 441 -20.31 3.51 2.13
N PHE A 442 -19.88 2.38 1.58
CA PHE A 442 -19.99 1.05 2.16
C PHE A 442 -18.61 0.39 2.19
N VAL A 443 -18.29 -0.30 3.29
CA VAL A 443 -17.05 -1.08 3.42
C VAL A 443 -17.42 -2.48 3.90
N SER A 444 -16.83 -3.49 3.29
CA SER A 444 -16.96 -4.91 3.67
C SER A 444 -15.58 -5.55 3.83
N VAL A 445 -15.46 -6.38 4.86
CA VAL A 445 -14.32 -7.28 5.10
C VAL A 445 -14.87 -8.67 5.45
N ARG A 446 -14.55 -9.67 4.63
CA ARG A 446 -15.09 -11.03 4.71
C ARG A 446 -14.09 -12.00 5.32
N LEU A 447 -13.96 -12.01 6.66
CA LEU A 447 -13.00 -12.89 7.34
C LEU A 447 -13.36 -14.38 7.19
N ASP A 448 -14.62 -14.69 6.89
CA ASP A 448 -15.12 -16.03 6.62
C ASP A 448 -14.66 -16.62 5.28
N LEU A 449 -14.15 -15.79 4.38
CA LEU A 449 -13.53 -16.27 3.14
C LEU A 449 -12.11 -16.80 3.37
N TYR A 450 -11.49 -16.54 4.52
CA TYR A 450 -10.17 -17.11 4.82
C TYR A 450 -10.31 -18.53 5.38
N ASP A 451 -9.76 -19.51 4.67
CA ASP A 451 -9.70 -20.90 5.12
C ASP A 451 -8.44 -21.11 5.98
N VAL A 452 -8.62 -21.09 7.29
CA VAL A 452 -7.55 -21.24 8.28
C VAL A 452 -6.85 -22.59 8.16
N GLY A 453 -7.60 -23.65 7.84
CA GLY A 453 -7.02 -25.00 7.74
C GLY A 453 -6.13 -25.19 6.53
N LYS A 454 -6.34 -24.38 5.48
CA LYS A 454 -5.54 -24.40 4.26
C LYS A 454 -4.61 -23.19 4.11
N SER A 455 -4.70 -22.22 5.02
CA SER A 455 -4.03 -20.92 4.94
C SER A 455 -4.20 -20.22 3.58
N VAL A 456 -5.41 -20.26 3.01
CA VAL A 456 -5.74 -19.63 1.73
C VAL A 456 -7.05 -18.88 1.78
N TRP A 457 -7.12 -17.79 1.02
CA TRP A 457 -8.39 -17.13 0.73
C TRP A 457 -9.21 -17.97 -0.25
N ARG A 458 -10.47 -18.18 0.07
CA ARG A 458 -11.46 -18.68 -0.88
C ARG A 458 -11.74 -17.59 -1.91
N GLU A 459 -12.04 -18.04 -3.12
CA GLU A 459 -12.27 -17.18 -4.28
C GLU A 459 -13.68 -17.45 -4.83
N PRO A 460 -14.75 -17.03 -4.12
CA PRO A 460 -16.12 -17.34 -4.54
C PRO A 460 -16.46 -16.84 -5.94
N TRP A 461 -15.75 -15.81 -6.43
CA TRP A 461 -15.92 -15.29 -7.79
C TRP A 461 -15.47 -16.28 -8.88
N ASN A 462 -14.71 -17.34 -8.54
CA ASN A 462 -14.37 -18.43 -9.46
C ASN A 462 -15.40 -19.57 -9.42
N GLU A 463 -16.28 -19.59 -8.42
CA GLU A 463 -17.24 -20.67 -8.24
C GLU A 463 -18.58 -20.28 -8.87
N ARG A 464 -19.23 -21.20 -9.58
CA ARG A 464 -20.63 -21.01 -10.04
C ARG A 464 -21.65 -21.04 -8.89
N ARG A 465 -21.18 -21.23 -7.65
CA ARG A 465 -22.03 -21.37 -6.47
C ARG A 465 -22.48 -20.00 -5.98
N PRO A 466 -23.68 -19.90 -5.39
CA PRO A 466 -24.12 -18.66 -4.76
C PRO A 466 -23.13 -18.26 -3.65
N ALA A 467 -22.90 -16.95 -3.52
CA ALA A 467 -22.02 -16.40 -2.50
C ALA A 467 -22.40 -16.94 -1.09
N PRO A 468 -21.41 -17.21 -0.22
CA PRO A 468 -21.69 -17.72 1.12
C PRO A 468 -22.61 -16.76 1.87
N ARG A 469 -23.55 -17.30 2.66
CA ARG A 469 -24.41 -16.51 3.54
C ARG A 469 -23.55 -15.67 4.49
N SER A 470 -24.02 -14.45 4.80
CA SER A 470 -23.35 -13.57 5.76
C SER A 470 -23.20 -14.27 7.12
N THR A 471 -22.02 -14.21 7.70
CA THR A 471 -21.69 -14.74 9.03
C THR A 471 -21.29 -13.60 9.96
N ILE A 472 -21.09 -13.89 11.25
CA ILE A 472 -20.50 -12.93 12.23
C ILE A 472 -19.09 -12.46 11.84
N LEU A 473 -18.43 -13.18 10.92
CA LEU A 473 -17.10 -12.87 10.39
C LEU A 473 -17.16 -11.98 9.13
N HIS A 474 -18.35 -11.59 8.70
CA HIS A 474 -18.56 -10.59 7.67
C HIS A 474 -18.72 -9.21 8.30
N LEU A 475 -17.62 -8.48 8.37
CA LEU A 475 -17.60 -7.13 8.93
C LEU A 475 -18.10 -6.16 7.87
N THR A 476 -19.16 -5.42 8.18
CA THR A 476 -19.70 -4.42 7.26
C THR A 476 -19.82 -3.09 7.95
N GLY A 477 -19.80 -2.03 7.14
CA GLY A 477 -20.35 -0.78 7.58
C GLY A 477 -20.79 0.10 6.42
N SER A 478 -22.03 0.54 6.50
CA SER A 478 -22.65 1.57 5.66
C SER A 478 -22.67 2.93 6.36
N GLU A 479 -22.52 4.02 5.63
CA GLU A 479 -22.87 5.34 6.16
C GLU A 479 -24.33 5.33 6.66
N PRO A 480 -24.63 6.00 7.79
CA PRO A 480 -26.01 6.14 8.22
C PRO A 480 -26.80 6.93 7.17
N PRO A 481 -28.10 6.65 6.99
CA PRO A 481 -28.94 7.47 6.14
C PRO A 481 -28.89 8.92 6.63
N VAL A 482 -28.75 9.85 5.68
CA VAL A 482 -28.81 11.29 5.96
C VAL A 482 -30.25 11.61 6.35
N LEU A 483 -30.47 11.89 7.64
CA LEU A 483 -31.78 12.26 8.17
C LEU A 483 -31.74 13.77 8.47
N GLY A 484 -32.29 14.57 7.55
CA GLY A 484 -32.35 16.03 7.68
C GLY A 484 -31.23 16.77 6.95
N PRO A 485 -31.07 18.09 7.21
CA PRO A 485 -30.09 18.91 6.53
C PRO A 485 -28.65 18.49 6.90
N PRO A 486 -27.67 18.74 6.02
CA PRO A 486 -26.26 18.53 6.31
C PRO A 486 -25.83 19.19 7.63
N SER A 487 -25.06 18.47 8.43
CA SER A 487 -24.44 19.00 9.63
C SER A 487 -23.17 19.76 9.26
N VAL A 488 -23.12 21.04 9.63
CA VAL A 488 -21.92 21.87 9.45
C VAL A 488 -20.94 21.61 10.60
N PRO A 489 -19.73 21.08 10.34
CA PRO A 489 -18.72 20.87 11.37
C PRO A 489 -18.08 22.19 11.80
N MET A 490 -17.62 22.29 13.04
CA MET A 490 -16.74 23.38 13.48
C MET A 490 -15.32 23.17 12.94
N GLN A 491 -14.49 24.22 12.85
CA GLN A 491 -13.10 24.10 12.40
C GLN A 491 -12.32 23.02 13.19
N ARG A 492 -12.48 22.97 14.51
CA ARG A 492 -11.82 21.95 15.35
C ARG A 492 -12.30 20.52 15.06
N GLU A 493 -13.54 20.36 14.62
CA GLU A 493 -14.08 19.07 14.18
C GLU A 493 -13.49 18.69 12.82
N VAL A 494 -13.33 19.64 11.89
CA VAL A 494 -12.64 19.46 10.61
C VAL A 494 -11.18 19.05 10.80
N ASP A 495 -10.47 19.72 11.72
CA ASP A 495 -9.09 19.40 12.08
C ASP A 495 -8.98 17.96 12.60
N ALA A 496 -9.84 17.58 13.54
CA ALA A 496 -9.86 16.23 14.10
C ALA A 496 -10.21 15.18 13.06
N LEU A 497 -11.23 15.43 12.22
CA LEU A 497 -11.62 14.53 11.13
C LEU A 497 -10.48 14.34 10.13
N SER A 498 -9.75 15.40 9.79
CA SER A 498 -8.60 15.33 8.89
C SER A 498 -7.52 14.40 9.44
N ILE A 499 -7.23 14.48 10.74
CA ILE A 499 -6.26 13.60 11.41
C ILE A 499 -6.76 12.15 11.44
N LEU A 500 -8.00 11.93 11.89
CA LEU A 500 -8.60 10.60 12.08
C LEU A 500 -8.78 9.85 10.76
N TRP A 501 -9.15 10.54 9.69
CA TRP A 501 -9.38 9.93 8.39
C TRP A 501 -8.08 9.53 7.68
N SER A 502 -7.02 10.31 7.89
CA SER A 502 -5.74 10.12 7.19
C SER A 502 -4.94 8.95 7.70
N PHE A 503 -4.98 8.72 9.02
CA PHE A 503 -4.12 7.75 9.67
C PHE A 503 -4.93 6.76 10.48
N LYS A 504 -4.63 5.50 10.22
CA LYS A 504 -5.31 4.38 10.87
C LYS A 504 -4.48 3.92 12.06
N GLY A 505 -5.14 3.44 13.11
CA GLY A 505 -4.42 2.88 14.24
C GLY A 505 -5.12 3.06 15.57
N THR A 506 -4.60 2.34 16.55
CA THR A 506 -5.17 2.21 17.88
C THR A 506 -5.10 3.49 18.70
N ARG A 507 -5.72 3.48 19.88
CA ARG A 507 -5.73 4.64 20.80
C ARG A 507 -4.34 5.19 21.12
N PRO A 508 -3.30 4.40 21.45
CA PRO A 508 -1.97 4.94 21.70
C PRO A 508 -1.41 5.71 20.51
N THR A 509 -1.51 5.15 19.30
CA THR A 509 -0.98 5.77 18.08
C THR A 509 -1.76 7.02 17.71
N ARG A 510 -3.08 7.01 17.90
CA ARG A 510 -3.95 8.17 17.69
C ARG A 510 -3.64 9.30 18.66
N ARG A 511 -3.48 9.00 19.95
CA ARG A 511 -3.11 10.01 20.98
C ARG A 511 -1.77 10.66 20.64
N TRP A 512 -0.77 9.83 20.33
CA TRP A 512 0.53 10.30 19.87
C TRP A 512 0.39 11.23 18.66
N LEU A 513 -0.43 10.87 17.67
CA LEU A 513 -0.62 11.68 16.48
C LEU A 513 -1.30 13.02 16.77
N PHE A 514 -2.38 13.04 17.57
CA PHE A 514 -3.01 14.29 17.98
C PHE A 514 -2.04 15.22 18.68
N GLU A 515 -1.25 14.70 19.63
CA GLU A 515 -0.22 15.47 20.33
C GLU A 515 0.81 16.04 19.36
N ARG A 516 1.30 15.23 18.40
CA ARG A 516 2.26 15.67 17.36
C ARG A 516 1.70 16.71 16.41
N MET A 517 0.40 16.68 16.16
CA MET A 517 -0.30 17.67 15.36
C MET A 517 -0.60 18.96 16.13
N GLY A 518 -0.29 19.04 17.44
CA GLY A 518 -0.60 20.19 18.27
C GLY A 518 -2.07 20.23 18.71
N PHE A 519 -2.74 19.08 18.75
CA PHE A 519 -4.12 18.93 19.15
C PHE A 519 -4.19 18.41 20.60
N PRO A 520 -4.60 19.22 21.59
CA PRO A 520 -4.53 18.84 23.00
C PRO A 520 -5.40 17.61 23.32
N ALA A 521 -4.91 16.74 24.21
CA ALA A 521 -5.61 15.50 24.59
C ALA A 521 -7.02 15.75 25.14
N GLY A 522 -7.19 16.73 26.04
CA GLY A 522 -8.50 17.10 26.58
C GLY A 522 -9.47 17.58 25.48
N THR A 523 -8.97 18.28 24.47
CA THR A 523 -9.77 18.69 23.31
C THR A 523 -10.21 17.49 22.47
N ALA A 524 -9.32 16.51 22.23
CA ALA A 524 -9.66 15.28 21.53
C ALA A 524 -10.71 14.44 22.27
N GLU A 525 -10.63 14.36 23.61
CA GLU A 525 -11.58 13.63 24.46
C GLU A 525 -13.01 14.19 24.38
N HIS A 526 -13.18 15.48 24.12
CA HIS A 526 -14.49 16.09 23.91
C HIS A 526 -14.96 16.04 22.45
N ILE A 527 -14.05 16.24 21.48
CA ILE A 527 -14.42 16.35 20.06
C ILE A 527 -14.79 15.00 19.46
N ILE A 528 -14.06 13.93 19.78
CA ILE A 528 -14.34 12.61 19.19
C ILE A 528 -15.80 12.18 19.47
N PRO A 529 -16.32 12.22 20.72
CA PRO A 529 -17.74 11.96 20.98
C PRO A 529 -18.70 12.90 20.22
N SER A 530 -18.35 14.18 20.05
CA SER A 530 -19.15 15.12 19.25
C SER A 530 -19.30 14.67 17.80
N LEU A 531 -18.21 14.21 17.17
CA LEU A 531 -18.22 13.72 15.78
C LEU A 531 -19.18 12.53 15.61
N PHE A 532 -19.19 11.59 16.56
CA PHE A 532 -20.14 10.47 16.56
C PHE A 532 -21.57 10.92 16.80
N LYS A 533 -21.80 11.81 17.77
CA LYS A 533 -23.13 12.35 18.09
C LYS A 533 -23.76 13.05 16.88
N LYS A 534 -22.95 13.81 16.12
CA LYS A 534 -23.36 14.48 14.87
C LYS A 534 -23.35 13.56 13.64
N ARG A 535 -22.99 12.28 13.79
CA ARG A 535 -22.90 11.29 12.69
C ARG A 535 -21.94 11.72 11.56
N LEU A 536 -20.93 12.53 11.87
CA LEU A 536 -19.92 13.00 10.91
C LEU A 536 -18.88 11.92 10.60
N VAL A 537 -18.74 10.94 11.49
CA VAL A 537 -17.79 9.85 11.37
C VAL A 537 -18.42 8.55 11.84
N ARG A 538 -17.96 7.44 11.25
CA ARG A 538 -18.19 6.09 11.73
C ARG A 538 -16.86 5.44 12.07
N LEU A 539 -16.88 4.56 13.07
CA LEU A 539 -15.75 3.72 13.42
C LEU A 539 -15.92 2.31 12.85
N MET A 540 -14.84 1.75 12.35
CA MET A 540 -14.74 0.34 11.99
C MET A 540 -13.48 -0.28 12.58
N TYR A 541 -13.58 -1.57 12.88
CA TYR A 541 -12.45 -2.41 13.24
C TYR A 541 -12.31 -3.52 12.22
N TYR A 542 -11.10 -3.70 11.70
CA TYR A 542 -10.76 -4.80 10.80
C TYR A 542 -9.26 -5.09 10.89
N PRO A 543 -8.80 -6.29 10.52
CA PRO A 543 -7.37 -6.59 10.50
C PRO A 543 -6.65 -5.67 9.49
N ALA A 544 -5.42 -5.28 9.82
CA ALA A 544 -4.57 -4.53 8.91
C ALA A 544 -4.39 -5.33 7.61
N LEU A 545 -4.91 -4.80 6.51
CA LEU A 545 -5.02 -5.52 5.24
C LEU A 545 -3.66 -5.90 4.66
N GLU A 546 -2.60 -5.19 5.07
CA GLU A 546 -1.24 -5.53 4.66
C GLU A 546 -0.73 -6.83 5.28
N TYR A 547 -1.29 -7.23 6.43
CA TYR A 547 -1.02 -8.52 7.08
C TYR A 547 -2.11 -9.55 6.78
N CYS A 548 -2.94 -9.34 5.76
CA CYS A 548 -4.00 -10.28 5.38
C CYS A 548 -3.69 -11.02 4.08
N SER A 549 -2.48 -10.92 3.54
CA SER A 549 -2.12 -11.46 2.22
C SER A 549 -3.06 -10.98 1.08
N LEU A 550 -3.54 -9.73 1.15
CA LEU A 550 -4.40 -9.09 0.13
C LEU A 550 -3.68 -7.93 -0.59
N PRO A 551 -2.55 -8.18 -1.29
CA PRO A 551 -1.72 -7.11 -1.84
C PRO A 551 -2.32 -6.42 -3.06
N GLU A 552 -3.15 -7.10 -3.85
CA GLU A 552 -3.57 -6.57 -5.16
C GLU A 552 -4.86 -5.77 -5.04
N GLY A 553 -4.98 -4.74 -5.89
CA GLY A 553 -6.08 -3.79 -5.91
C GLY A 553 -6.79 -3.74 -7.25
N ILE A 554 -8.12 -3.71 -7.22
CA ILE A 554 -8.95 -3.50 -8.42
C ILE A 554 -9.82 -2.29 -8.19
N PHE A 555 -9.82 -1.38 -9.16
CA PHE A 555 -10.71 -0.24 -9.23
C PHE A 555 -11.77 -0.51 -10.31
N ALA A 556 -13.04 -0.36 -9.94
CA ALA A 556 -14.15 -0.48 -10.87
C ALA A 556 -15.12 0.69 -10.65
N CYS A 557 -15.78 1.14 -11.71
CA CYS A 557 -16.74 2.22 -11.63
C CYS A 557 -17.76 2.12 -12.76
N SER A 558 -18.92 2.71 -12.55
CA SER A 558 -20.00 2.72 -13.54
C SER A 558 -20.95 3.89 -13.28
N THR A 559 -21.63 4.32 -14.35
CA THR A 559 -22.68 5.34 -14.34
C THR A 559 -24.00 4.76 -14.84
N GLY A 560 -25.12 5.35 -14.38
CA GLY A 560 -26.44 5.09 -14.96
C GLY A 560 -27.01 3.68 -14.69
N MET A 561 -26.55 2.97 -13.65
CA MET A 561 -27.17 1.71 -13.26
C MET A 561 -28.59 1.92 -12.75
N SER A 562 -29.50 0.98 -13.06
CA SER A 562 -30.80 0.95 -12.38
C SER A 562 -30.62 0.72 -10.87
N ALA A 563 -31.54 1.23 -10.05
CA ALA A 563 -31.47 1.03 -8.60
C ALA A 563 -31.41 -0.46 -8.19
N ARG A 564 -32.05 -1.33 -8.98
CA ARG A 564 -32.03 -2.79 -8.80
C ARG A 564 -30.65 -3.36 -9.11
N ASP A 565 -30.05 -2.95 -10.21
CA ASP A 565 -28.73 -3.43 -10.63
C ASP A 565 -27.64 -2.93 -9.72
N LEU A 566 -27.70 -1.66 -9.30
CA LEU A 566 -26.79 -1.09 -8.30
C LEU A 566 -26.83 -1.89 -6.99
N LEU A 567 -28.02 -2.23 -6.51
CA LEU A 567 -28.18 -3.05 -5.30
C LEU A 567 -27.70 -4.48 -5.51
N SER A 568 -27.98 -5.07 -6.68
CA SER A 568 -27.54 -6.41 -7.07
C SER A 568 -26.01 -6.50 -7.15
N TYR A 569 -25.37 -5.56 -7.82
CA TYR A 569 -23.93 -5.42 -7.95
C TYR A 569 -23.27 -5.21 -6.58
N THR A 570 -23.81 -4.30 -5.76
CA THR A 570 -23.29 -4.04 -4.41
C THR A 570 -23.33 -5.31 -3.56
N ARG A 571 -24.47 -6.04 -3.53
CA ARG A 571 -24.60 -7.30 -2.79
C ARG A 571 -23.66 -8.38 -3.30
N TRP A 572 -23.51 -8.47 -4.62
CA TRP A 572 -22.59 -9.42 -5.24
C TRP A 572 -21.14 -9.13 -4.85
N ALA A 573 -20.66 -7.90 -5.05
CA ALA A 573 -19.27 -7.51 -4.77
C ALA A 573 -18.90 -7.75 -3.29
N VAL A 574 -19.80 -7.38 -2.37
CA VAL A 574 -19.69 -7.65 -0.92
C VAL A 574 -19.74 -9.14 -0.59
N GLY A 575 -20.46 -9.90 -1.42
CA GLY A 575 -20.62 -11.35 -1.31
C GLY A 575 -19.36 -12.14 -1.69
N VAL A 576 -18.55 -11.60 -2.61
CA VAL A 576 -17.46 -12.37 -3.23
C VAL A 576 -16.07 -11.93 -2.81
N PHE A 577 -15.81 -10.64 -2.55
CA PHE A 577 -14.44 -10.17 -2.30
C PHE A 577 -14.03 -10.20 -0.82
N PRO A 578 -12.75 -10.51 -0.50
CA PRO A 578 -12.24 -10.47 0.88
C PRO A 578 -12.33 -9.08 1.51
N TYR A 579 -12.08 -8.05 0.70
CA TYR A 579 -12.23 -6.65 1.07
C TYR A 579 -12.83 -5.89 -0.10
N CYS A 580 -13.85 -5.08 0.19
CA CYS A 580 -14.44 -4.17 -0.80
C CYS A 580 -14.87 -2.85 -0.15
N ARG A 581 -14.49 -1.73 -0.77
CA ARG A 581 -15.02 -0.40 -0.49
C ARG A 581 -15.87 0.02 -1.68
N ILE A 582 -17.16 0.23 -1.47
CA ILE A 582 -18.13 0.61 -2.50
C ILE A 582 -18.67 1.99 -2.16
N LEU A 583 -18.60 2.90 -3.12
CA LEU A 583 -19.18 4.23 -3.05
C LEU A 583 -20.34 4.26 -4.04
N THR A 584 -21.49 4.80 -3.64
CA THR A 584 -22.67 4.84 -4.52
C THR A 584 -23.37 6.19 -4.48
N ASN A 585 -23.96 6.57 -5.61
CA ASN A 585 -25.00 7.59 -5.69
C ASN A 585 -26.26 6.94 -6.26
N LYS A 586 -27.21 6.66 -5.36
CA LYS A 586 -28.42 5.92 -5.70
C LYS A 586 -29.35 6.66 -6.66
N SER A 587 -29.32 7.99 -6.70
CA SER A 587 -30.18 8.76 -7.60
C SER A 587 -29.64 8.77 -9.03
N ALA A 588 -28.31 8.84 -9.19
CA ALA A 588 -27.66 8.80 -10.49
C ALA A 588 -27.42 7.37 -11.02
N GLY A 589 -27.48 6.36 -10.17
CA GLY A 589 -27.09 5.00 -10.54
C GLY A 589 -25.57 4.83 -10.64
N ASP A 590 -24.81 5.70 -9.99
CA ASP A 590 -23.35 5.72 -10.06
C ASP A 590 -22.74 4.84 -8.97
N VAL A 591 -21.66 4.15 -9.31
CA VAL A 591 -20.90 3.31 -8.39
C VAL A 591 -19.40 3.40 -8.62
N VAL A 592 -18.64 3.37 -7.54
CA VAL A 592 -17.19 3.15 -7.53
C VAL A 592 -16.86 2.06 -6.52
N ALA A 593 -16.19 1.00 -6.94
CA ALA A 593 -15.76 -0.10 -6.10
C ALA A 593 -14.23 -0.25 -6.11
N ILE A 594 -13.65 -0.37 -4.93
CA ILE A 594 -12.24 -0.77 -4.75
C ILE A 594 -12.24 -2.12 -4.04
N ALA A 595 -11.76 -3.15 -4.72
CA ALA A 595 -11.59 -4.49 -4.15
C ALA A 595 -10.11 -4.76 -3.86
N ARG A 596 -9.82 -5.51 -2.79
CA ARG A 596 -8.49 -6.09 -2.56
C ARG A 596 -8.56 -7.61 -2.61
N VAL A 597 -7.63 -8.21 -3.33
CA VAL A 597 -7.62 -9.64 -3.63
C VAL A 597 -6.25 -10.27 -3.31
N PRO A 598 -6.18 -11.60 -3.18
CA PRO A 598 -4.92 -12.31 -3.00
C PRO A 598 -3.97 -12.08 -4.18
N ARG A 599 -2.68 -12.33 -3.94
CA ARG A 599 -1.62 -12.21 -4.95
C ARG A 599 -1.95 -13.06 -6.19
N LEU A 600 -1.64 -12.53 -7.37
CA LEU A 600 -1.85 -13.12 -8.70
C LEU A 600 -3.33 -13.34 -9.08
N ARG A 601 -4.27 -12.65 -8.42
CA ARG A 601 -5.72 -12.82 -8.66
C ARG A 601 -6.40 -11.61 -9.28
N SER A 602 -5.75 -10.45 -9.32
CA SER A 602 -6.32 -9.20 -9.84
C SER A 602 -6.79 -9.29 -11.28
N THR A 603 -6.05 -9.96 -12.17
CA THR A 603 -6.46 -10.13 -13.57
C THR A 603 -7.79 -10.88 -13.67
N LEU A 604 -7.86 -12.08 -13.07
CA LEU A 604 -9.07 -12.90 -13.08
C LEU A 604 -10.24 -12.17 -12.39
N ALA A 605 -10.02 -11.61 -11.20
CA ALA A 605 -11.07 -10.88 -10.50
C ALA A 605 -11.54 -9.63 -11.26
N SER A 606 -10.67 -8.96 -12.02
CA SER A 606 -11.05 -7.82 -12.86
C SER A 606 -11.91 -8.25 -14.06
N GLU A 607 -11.67 -9.43 -14.62
CA GLU A 607 -12.50 -10.03 -15.66
C GLU A 607 -13.89 -10.36 -15.11
N VAL A 608 -13.96 -10.98 -13.93
CA VAL A 608 -15.27 -11.29 -13.32
C VAL A 608 -16.07 -10.02 -12.98
N ILE A 609 -15.42 -8.95 -12.50
CA ILE A 609 -16.10 -7.66 -12.29
C ILE A 609 -16.61 -7.08 -13.61
N ARG A 610 -15.82 -7.18 -14.67
CA ARG A 610 -16.20 -6.72 -16.01
C ARG A 610 -17.43 -7.48 -16.52
N ASP A 611 -17.39 -8.81 -16.53
CA ASP A 611 -18.52 -9.64 -16.96
C ASP A 611 -19.80 -9.27 -16.19
N ARG A 612 -19.67 -9.06 -14.88
CA ARG A 612 -20.79 -8.66 -14.03
C ARG A 612 -21.35 -7.26 -14.35
N LEU A 613 -20.51 -6.32 -14.75
CA LEU A 613 -20.94 -4.98 -15.14
C LEU A 613 -21.53 -4.97 -16.55
N GLU A 614 -21.01 -5.79 -17.47
CA GLU A 614 -21.57 -5.99 -18.82
C GLU A 614 -23.02 -6.48 -18.78
N GLU A 615 -23.36 -7.37 -17.84
CA GLU A 615 -24.74 -7.84 -17.62
C GLU A 615 -25.74 -6.73 -17.29
N THR A 616 -25.28 -5.59 -16.78
CA THR A 616 -26.16 -4.47 -16.39
C THR A 616 -26.40 -3.49 -17.53
N GLY A 617 -25.67 -3.58 -18.64
CA GLY A 617 -25.80 -2.69 -19.80
C GLY A 617 -25.41 -1.23 -19.56
N CYS A 618 -24.75 -0.93 -18.43
CA CYS A 618 -24.27 0.40 -18.08
C CYS A 618 -22.95 0.75 -18.77
N GLU A 619 -22.58 2.03 -18.76
CA GLU A 619 -21.19 2.42 -19.01
C GLU A 619 -20.34 2.13 -17.78
N PHE A 620 -19.16 1.53 -17.97
CA PHE A 620 -18.30 1.16 -16.85
C PHE A 620 -16.81 1.09 -17.24
N MET A 621 -15.96 1.08 -16.22
CA MET A 621 -14.53 0.84 -16.35
C MET A 621 -14.04 -0.07 -15.23
N VAL A 622 -13.11 -0.97 -15.54
CA VAL A 622 -12.42 -1.85 -14.57
C VAL A 622 -10.93 -1.86 -14.87
N SER A 623 -10.12 -1.64 -13.82
CA SER A 623 -8.67 -1.54 -13.91
C SER A 623 -7.98 -2.14 -12.69
N VAL A 624 -6.79 -2.70 -12.89
CA VAL A 624 -5.89 -3.11 -11.79
C VAL A 624 -5.06 -1.92 -11.36
N ILE A 625 -5.03 -1.66 -10.05
CA ILE A 625 -4.29 -0.56 -9.44
C ILE A 625 -2.81 -0.96 -9.38
N GLN A 626 -1.92 -0.15 -9.95
CA GLN A 626 -0.46 -0.33 -9.88
C GLN A 626 0.18 0.49 -8.75
N SER A 627 -0.33 1.70 -8.53
CA SER A 627 0.11 2.54 -7.41
C SER A 627 -1.03 3.40 -6.90
N TYR A 628 -0.93 3.75 -5.62
CA TYR A 628 -1.93 4.52 -4.91
C TYR A 628 -1.25 5.63 -4.09
N LYS A 629 -1.81 6.84 -4.12
CA LYS A 629 -1.42 7.97 -3.26
C LYS A 629 -2.66 8.60 -2.63
N SER A 630 -2.55 9.07 -1.38
CA SER A 630 -3.61 9.80 -0.68
C SER A 630 -3.13 11.13 -0.11
N TYR A 631 -4.10 12.02 0.09
CA TYR A 631 -3.93 13.40 0.55
C TYR A 631 -5.01 13.78 1.59
N TYR A 632 -5.54 12.78 2.29
CA TYR A 632 -6.63 12.87 3.26
C TYR A 632 -6.44 13.99 4.26
N MET A 633 -5.19 14.29 4.67
CA MET A 633 -4.94 15.20 5.79
C MET A 633 -5.18 16.66 5.43
N THR A 634 -5.07 17.00 4.14
CA THR A 634 -5.21 18.38 3.68
C THR A 634 -6.59 18.68 3.10
N VAL A 635 -7.32 17.66 2.63
CA VAL A 635 -8.55 17.82 1.82
C VAL A 635 -9.61 18.66 2.52
N LEU A 636 -10.02 18.30 3.73
CA LEU A 636 -11.14 18.97 4.40
C LEU A 636 -10.79 20.41 4.80
N ASN A 637 -9.55 20.64 5.23
CA ASN A 637 -9.04 21.98 5.58
C ASN A 637 -8.96 22.93 4.37
N ARG A 638 -8.82 22.38 3.17
CA ARG A 638 -8.82 23.17 1.93
C ARG A 638 -10.22 23.54 1.46
N LEU A 639 -11.19 22.66 1.70
CA LEU A 639 -12.59 22.86 1.33
C LEU A 639 -13.35 23.71 2.35
N TYR A 640 -13.04 23.59 3.63
CA TYR A 640 -13.81 24.25 4.67
C TYR A 640 -13.45 25.74 4.82
N ASN A 641 -14.45 26.61 4.77
CA ASN A 641 -14.30 28.03 5.10
C ASN A 641 -14.76 28.29 6.55
N PRO A 642 -13.84 28.60 7.48
CA PRO A 642 -14.20 28.85 8.88
C PRO A 642 -15.01 30.13 9.09
N VAL A 643 -14.96 31.10 8.17
CA VAL A 643 -15.68 32.38 8.28
C VAL A 643 -17.15 32.20 7.92
N SER A 644 -17.43 31.65 6.74
CA SER A 644 -18.81 31.37 6.31
C SER A 644 -19.40 30.12 6.97
N ARG A 645 -18.55 29.26 7.56
CA ARG A 645 -18.90 27.92 8.06
C ARG A 645 -19.55 27.08 6.97
N ASP A 646 -18.93 27.07 5.80
CA ASP A 646 -19.44 26.37 4.63
C ASP A 646 -18.31 25.71 3.83
N TRP A 647 -18.68 24.78 2.96
CA TRP A 647 -17.76 24.13 2.04
C TRP A 647 -17.62 24.95 0.77
N LEU A 648 -16.38 25.30 0.44
CA LEU A 648 -16.03 25.94 -0.82
C LEU A 648 -16.21 24.94 -1.96
N ASP A 649 -16.85 25.39 -3.04
CA ASP A 649 -16.78 24.68 -4.31
C ASP A 649 -15.37 24.91 -4.90
N PRO A 650 -14.55 23.86 -5.09
CA PRO A 650 -13.21 24.03 -5.65
C PRO A 650 -13.22 24.50 -7.12
N TRP A 651 -14.38 24.46 -7.78
CA TRP A 651 -14.54 24.79 -9.20
C TRP A 651 -15.10 26.19 -9.45
N SER A 652 -15.65 26.86 -8.44
CA SER A 652 -16.19 28.23 -8.53
C SER A 652 -15.14 29.33 -8.47
#